data_AF-A0A2N7QQ19-F1
#
_entry.id   AF-A0A2N7QQ19-F1
#
_cell.length_a   1.000
_cell.length_b   1.000
_cell.length_c   1.000
_cell.angle_alpha   90.00
_cell.angle_beta   90.00
_cell.angle_gamma   90.00
#
_symmetry.space_group_name_H-M   'P 1'
#
loop_
_entity.id
_entity.type
_entity.pdbx_description
1 polymer ?
#
loop_
_entity_poly.entity_id
_entity_poly.type
_entity_poly.pdbx_seq_one_letter_code
_entity_poly.pdbx_strand_id
1 'polypeptide(L)'
;MFHETTGTGAGEGVSSAQGALVNFIHLSDLHVGISSAGWLWPAIRSAFLADLRVVLHEAGPPDVVVFSGDLAQKASEQEYLELRDILEELWRVFAEFGANPVLVPVPGNHDLLRRPGADPVVLAMKEWWSRPEVQEAFWDPKIPAYREFVEQSFKNYQAFCDSLASSSVRVPENIKRGVVPGDISVELNVRGNIVGIVGLNSAWLQVNDEDYKGRLHIDPRQLMGVVDGDPDGWCRRHAANFVVTHHPTSWLHPESERAWRAEIHCGARFDCHLFGHMHEPQSISVSEGGHEGRRLIQAASLFGLEWIGNQRAKRIHGYCVGQLFLSDQKRRLRQWPRHDVLGTDGVRKVVPNLQFNLTDYRYFDIDYSGIVEEPRASQTSTDISIYSDRKALDTLRRTLPSSEAARYVRKIEQETCLESLEKRRLVWIASDWGLGADEFLAELVGKSSGGNSSVYQLDLGAYGSREEMLAGVRRDFGLTFQQLCECISQEPDCFLVFDDVVLEDDSRATDNSYLLAISEIAEGVLEYCPNVRLVIRSRRNPVQTKINVVELTSLDDVDAMIYIKNHPRGGRDLATDNFVRKICSYTDGMPSRIDSALDDVQVVGLEGLHLANPDVSGKAALHLPPPPGLAETIAKLEQSDDPGALRAFRLLAVLSMFPRGEYLESVRRFDGANPFHPQDARRLIDLALVDTGEITSIGGSESAGSAKALIVRRPVREFLIAHLSPETVQRLNRQALSLYFGANWNAGAIKPPRDARFDERSCENWKIDNATLLVMREASEAIAAGVNTRISSAATLAQSFCIALMNGDHFGGLITAARELLAIYKDVSGHDSRLDLIKSMLGRALRMSGYWDEARNVLKELGDSGLPKAMKRKNLLNLAMSSESLGEIDDAKLYAKQCIELDKNSREAMHSKAIILEQTTVNDPDRKAKLLRLAQAARRRKCNVLANNLLVTCMNESDDAAEWHSLAEQVIANAAEHDDQHNAMRVVLRLCQRTVSKNQPLEMADLSRVIEAYQYLLNESMDPLFGMAHKVLWKHFSLVGDTENLLRLFRYSSFKWQLRGRSGADLEYAAEVIGLLGDKLRSGFIRSTREVAYLIVRSGHTMKLLPSS
;
A
#
# COMPACT_ATOMS: atom_id res chain seq x y z
N MET A 1 20.81 34.80 -47.18
CA MET A 1 22.20 34.60 -46.72
C MET A 1 22.35 33.11 -46.52
N PHE A 2 22.98 32.46 -47.49
CA PHE A 2 23.35 31.05 -47.47
C PHE A 2 24.48 30.83 -46.46
N HIS A 3 24.48 29.69 -45.75
CA HIS A 3 25.67 28.87 -45.68
C HIS A 3 25.32 27.42 -45.31
N GLU A 4 25.62 26.52 -46.26
CA GLU A 4 25.75 25.08 -46.10
C GLU A 4 26.89 24.75 -45.12
N THR A 5 26.76 23.63 -44.43
CA THR A 5 27.90 22.77 -44.09
C THR A 5 27.55 21.33 -44.46
N THR A 6 28.31 20.81 -45.41
CA THR A 6 28.37 19.40 -45.80
C THR A 6 29.29 18.65 -44.83
N GLY A 7 28.96 17.39 -44.53
CA GLY A 7 29.75 16.55 -43.64
C GLY A 7 29.20 15.13 -43.52
N THR A 8 29.68 14.28 -44.42
CA THR A 8 29.48 12.83 -44.57
C THR A 8 29.71 11.99 -43.31
N GLY A 9 28.97 10.90 -43.13
CA GLY A 9 29.38 9.83 -42.21
C GLY A 9 28.40 8.67 -42.06
N ALA A 10 28.73 7.54 -42.72
CA ALA A 10 28.23 6.18 -42.50
C ALA A 10 26.79 5.86 -42.94
N GLY A 11 26.70 5.09 -44.03
CA GLY A 11 25.48 4.41 -44.42
C GLY A 11 25.05 3.43 -43.35
N GLU A 12 23.85 3.64 -42.82
CA GLU A 12 23.08 2.57 -42.24
C GLU A 12 22.67 1.64 -43.38
N GLY A 13 23.12 0.40 -43.26
CA GLY A 13 22.82 -0.64 -44.22
C GLY A 13 21.33 -0.69 -44.50
N VAL A 14 21.00 -0.81 -45.78
CA VAL A 14 19.71 -1.25 -46.27
C VAL A 14 19.41 -2.58 -45.57
N SER A 15 18.67 -2.50 -44.46
CA SER A 15 18.04 -3.65 -43.82
C SER A 15 17.13 -4.27 -44.87
N SER A 16 17.36 -5.55 -45.15
CA SER A 16 16.47 -6.40 -45.95
C SER A 16 15.00 -6.08 -45.64
N ALA A 17 14.21 -5.78 -46.66
CA ALA A 17 12.83 -5.38 -46.57
C ALA A 17 11.99 -6.37 -45.73
N GLN A 18 11.61 -5.97 -44.51
CA GLN A 18 10.59 -6.64 -43.70
C GLN A 18 9.22 -6.21 -44.21
N GLY A 19 8.55 -7.05 -45.00
CA GLY A 19 7.18 -6.79 -45.47
C GLY A 19 6.15 -7.01 -44.37
N ALA A 20 5.11 -6.16 -44.30
CA ALA A 20 3.97 -6.38 -43.41
C ALA A 20 3.21 -7.66 -43.80
N LEU A 21 2.80 -8.48 -42.82
CA LEU A 21 1.95 -9.65 -42.99
C LEU A 21 0.55 -9.27 -43.51
N VAL A 22 -0.07 -8.28 -42.87
CA VAL A 22 -1.41 -7.81 -43.22
C VAL A 22 -1.62 -6.36 -42.78
N ASN A 23 -2.25 -5.59 -43.65
CA ASN A 23 -2.74 -4.25 -43.41
C ASN A 23 -4.25 -4.31 -43.29
N PHE A 24 -4.81 -3.80 -42.18
CA PHE A 24 -6.24 -3.81 -41.94
C PHE A 24 -6.77 -2.43 -41.58
N ILE A 25 -8.04 -2.18 -41.94
CA ILE A 25 -8.81 -1.03 -41.44
C ILE A 25 -9.89 -1.57 -40.51
N HIS A 26 -9.99 -1.01 -39.31
CA HIS A 26 -11.00 -1.39 -38.33
C HIS A 26 -12.04 -0.27 -38.18
N LEU A 27 -13.28 -0.58 -38.56
CA LEU A 27 -14.45 0.31 -38.52
C LEU A 27 -15.54 -0.29 -37.62
N SER A 28 -16.35 0.56 -37.00
CA SER A 28 -17.50 0.15 -36.19
C SER A 28 -18.51 1.28 -36.01
N ASP A 29 -19.75 0.96 -35.64
CA ASP A 29 -20.77 1.92 -35.17
C ASP A 29 -21.03 3.06 -36.18
N LEU A 30 -21.34 2.69 -37.42
CA LEU A 30 -21.69 3.62 -38.50
C LEU A 30 -23.15 4.06 -38.43
N HIS A 31 -24.05 3.18 -37.97
CA HIS A 31 -25.47 3.47 -37.76
C HIS A 31 -26.16 4.14 -38.96
N VAL A 32 -26.06 3.53 -40.15
CA VAL A 32 -26.77 4.04 -41.34
C VAL A 32 -28.28 4.11 -41.05
N GLY A 33 -28.91 5.24 -41.37
CA GLY A 33 -30.33 5.51 -41.09
C GLY A 33 -30.63 6.34 -39.83
N ILE A 34 -29.60 6.81 -39.12
CA ILE A 34 -29.76 7.55 -37.87
C ILE A 34 -30.40 8.95 -38.06
N SER A 35 -31.64 9.11 -37.59
CA SER A 35 -32.42 10.34 -37.84
C SER A 35 -31.94 11.58 -37.07
N SER A 36 -31.44 11.40 -35.84
CA SER A 36 -30.99 12.51 -34.97
C SER A 36 -29.60 13.05 -35.32
N ALA A 37 -28.80 12.30 -36.09
CA ALA A 37 -27.46 12.67 -36.53
C ALA A 37 -27.24 12.48 -38.04
N GLY A 38 -28.32 12.41 -38.85
CA GLY A 38 -28.21 12.17 -40.30
C GLY A 38 -27.44 13.22 -41.09
N TRP A 39 -27.20 14.40 -40.50
CA TRP A 39 -26.34 15.45 -41.07
C TRP A 39 -24.84 15.21 -40.84
N LEU A 40 -24.47 14.36 -39.88
CA LEU A 40 -23.08 14.19 -39.44
C LEU A 40 -22.23 13.49 -40.50
N TRP A 41 -22.72 12.41 -41.11
CA TRP A 41 -21.98 11.72 -42.18
C TRP A 41 -21.70 12.64 -43.37
N PRO A 42 -22.67 13.34 -43.98
CA PRO A 42 -22.38 14.33 -45.02
C PRO A 42 -21.37 15.41 -44.61
N ALA A 43 -21.36 15.83 -43.34
CA ALA A 43 -20.47 16.87 -42.83
C ALA A 43 -19.02 16.41 -42.63
N ILE A 44 -18.79 15.15 -42.22
CA ILE A 44 -17.46 14.62 -41.93
C ILE A 44 -16.91 13.72 -43.04
N ARG A 45 -17.76 13.18 -43.92
CA ARG A 45 -17.39 12.27 -45.02
C ARG A 45 -16.18 12.75 -45.80
N SER A 46 -16.17 14.00 -46.25
CA SER A 46 -15.03 14.55 -47.00
C SER A 46 -13.75 14.61 -46.18
N ALA A 47 -13.84 14.96 -44.89
CA ALA A 47 -12.68 15.01 -43.99
C ALA A 47 -12.16 13.60 -43.68
N PHE A 48 -13.05 12.64 -43.44
CA PHE A 48 -12.72 11.24 -43.25
C PHE A 48 -12.04 10.63 -44.48
N LEU A 49 -12.61 10.80 -45.67
CA LEU A 49 -12.01 10.28 -46.91
C LEU A 49 -10.68 10.98 -47.26
N ALA A 50 -10.52 12.26 -46.92
CA ALA A 50 -9.26 12.97 -47.10
C ALA A 50 -8.18 12.44 -46.14
N ASP A 51 -8.53 12.27 -44.87
CA ASP A 51 -7.64 11.73 -43.85
C ASP A 51 -7.24 10.27 -44.15
N LEU A 52 -8.20 9.46 -44.60
CA LEU A 52 -7.95 8.07 -45.00
C LEU A 52 -6.90 8.00 -46.11
N ARG A 53 -6.96 8.87 -47.11
CA ARG A 53 -5.90 8.95 -48.15
C ARG A 53 -4.53 9.28 -47.57
N VAL A 54 -4.46 10.19 -46.59
CA VAL A 54 -3.21 10.55 -45.91
C VAL A 54 -2.64 9.36 -45.17
N VAL A 55 -3.46 8.65 -44.38
CA VAL A 55 -3.01 7.47 -43.63
C VAL A 55 -2.60 6.35 -44.57
N LEU A 56 -3.32 6.12 -45.68
CA LEU A 56 -2.96 5.09 -46.67
C LEU A 56 -1.69 5.41 -47.46
N HIS A 57 -1.33 6.69 -47.64
CA HIS A 57 -0.01 7.05 -48.17
C HIS A 57 1.13 6.63 -47.24
N GLU A 58 0.88 6.60 -45.93
CA GLU A 58 1.88 6.25 -44.92
C GLU A 58 1.89 4.75 -44.60
N ALA A 59 0.73 4.18 -44.28
CA ALA A 59 0.57 2.77 -43.94
C ALA A 59 0.61 1.86 -45.18
N GLY A 60 0.36 2.39 -46.38
CA GLY A 60 0.24 1.61 -47.60
C GLY A 60 -1.15 1.02 -47.80
N PRO A 61 -1.36 0.28 -48.92
CA PRO A 61 -2.66 -0.22 -49.32
C PRO A 61 -3.26 -1.21 -48.29
N PRO A 62 -4.57 -1.15 -48.00
CA PRO A 62 -5.22 -2.09 -47.10
C PRO A 62 -5.44 -3.45 -47.78
N ASP A 63 -5.31 -4.54 -47.02
CA ASP A 63 -5.61 -5.90 -47.48
C ASP A 63 -7.00 -6.37 -47.02
N VAL A 64 -7.45 -5.91 -45.84
CA VAL A 64 -8.74 -6.25 -45.25
C VAL A 64 -9.40 -5.05 -44.56
N VAL A 65 -10.73 -4.97 -44.62
CA VAL A 65 -11.54 -4.04 -43.84
C VAL A 65 -12.41 -4.86 -42.90
N VAL A 66 -12.21 -4.69 -41.60
CA VAL A 66 -13.02 -5.32 -40.55
C VAL A 66 -14.07 -4.33 -40.08
N PHE A 67 -15.34 -4.75 -40.11
CA PHE A 67 -16.46 -3.97 -39.59
C PHE A 67 -17.06 -4.68 -38.37
N SER A 68 -16.81 -4.16 -37.16
CA SER A 68 -17.17 -4.82 -35.90
C SER A 68 -18.54 -4.38 -35.35
N GLY A 69 -19.57 -4.42 -36.19
CA GLY A 69 -20.97 -4.22 -35.78
C GLY A 69 -21.51 -2.79 -35.86
N ASP A 70 -22.81 -2.70 -35.64
CA ASP A 70 -23.64 -1.50 -35.74
C ASP A 70 -23.48 -0.80 -37.10
N LEU A 71 -23.64 -1.59 -38.16
CA LEU A 71 -23.55 -1.09 -39.52
C LEU A 71 -24.80 -0.27 -39.89
N ALA A 72 -25.99 -0.79 -39.57
CA ALA A 72 -27.27 -0.10 -39.69
C ALA A 72 -27.77 0.42 -38.33
N GLN A 73 -28.80 1.26 -38.32
CA GLN A 73 -29.41 1.76 -37.09
C GLN A 73 -30.58 0.88 -36.60
N LYS A 74 -31.36 0.30 -37.53
CA LYS A 74 -32.55 -0.52 -37.20
C LYS A 74 -32.64 -1.78 -38.06
N ALA A 75 -31.53 -2.17 -38.70
CA ALA A 75 -31.44 -3.33 -39.58
C ALA A 75 -32.49 -3.36 -40.72
N SER A 76 -32.91 -2.20 -41.24
CA SER A 76 -33.86 -2.16 -42.36
C SER A 76 -33.17 -2.39 -43.71
N GLU A 77 -33.92 -2.91 -44.69
CA GLU A 77 -33.37 -3.15 -46.04
C GLU A 77 -32.83 -1.86 -46.68
N GLN A 78 -33.51 -0.73 -46.47
CA GLN A 78 -33.10 0.58 -46.99
C GLN A 78 -31.76 1.06 -46.39
N GLU A 79 -31.57 0.87 -45.09
CA GLU A 79 -30.30 1.22 -44.41
C GLU A 79 -29.14 0.41 -44.98
N TYR A 80 -29.35 -0.87 -45.30
CA TYR A 80 -28.32 -1.71 -45.91
C TYR A 80 -28.01 -1.36 -47.37
N LEU A 81 -28.98 -0.83 -48.13
CA LEU A 81 -28.72 -0.28 -49.47
C LEU A 81 -27.83 0.98 -49.39
N GLU A 82 -28.13 1.89 -48.47
CA GLU A 82 -27.31 3.09 -48.24
C GLU A 82 -25.91 2.74 -47.73
N LEU A 83 -25.81 1.73 -46.86
CA LEU A 83 -24.53 1.19 -46.40
C LEU A 83 -23.69 0.67 -47.58
N ARG A 84 -24.31 -0.05 -48.51
CA ARG A 84 -23.62 -0.54 -49.71
C ARG A 84 -23.02 0.62 -50.50
N ASP A 85 -23.77 1.70 -50.72
CA ASP A 85 -23.27 2.88 -51.45
C ASP A 85 -22.05 3.52 -50.76
N ILE A 86 -22.06 3.58 -49.43
CA ILE A 86 -20.93 4.07 -48.61
C ILE A 86 -19.71 3.15 -48.78
N LEU A 87 -19.90 1.83 -48.72
CA LEU A 87 -18.81 0.87 -48.90
C LEU A 87 -18.23 0.93 -50.33
N GLU A 88 -19.07 1.01 -51.36
CA GLU A 88 -18.62 1.15 -52.75
C GLU A 88 -17.83 2.45 -52.98
N GLU A 89 -18.11 3.51 -52.20
CA GLU A 89 -17.25 4.70 -52.18
C GLU A 89 -15.89 4.46 -51.51
N LEU A 90 -15.85 3.78 -50.36
CA LEU A 90 -14.59 3.44 -49.71
C LEU A 90 -13.70 2.58 -50.61
N TRP A 91 -14.29 1.62 -51.31
CA TRP A 91 -13.58 0.78 -52.28
C TRP A 91 -13.03 1.58 -53.46
N ARG A 92 -13.73 2.62 -53.90
CA ARG A 92 -13.18 3.56 -54.89
C ARG A 92 -11.95 4.29 -54.36
N VAL A 93 -11.93 4.71 -53.10
CA VAL A 93 -10.73 5.31 -52.48
C VAL A 93 -9.60 4.31 -52.37
N PHE A 94 -9.86 3.07 -51.97
CA PHE A 94 -8.83 2.02 -51.92
C PHE A 94 -8.23 1.72 -53.30
N ALA A 95 -9.05 1.74 -54.35
CA ALA A 95 -8.59 1.55 -55.72
C ALA A 95 -7.60 2.64 -56.20
N GLU A 96 -7.67 3.87 -55.65
CA GLU A 96 -6.69 4.93 -55.93
C GLU A 96 -5.26 4.53 -55.48
N PHE A 97 -5.16 3.66 -54.48
CA PHE A 97 -3.89 3.11 -53.97
C PHE A 97 -3.57 1.72 -54.56
N GLY A 98 -4.28 1.31 -55.61
CA GLY A 98 -4.14 -0.02 -56.22
C GLY A 98 -4.63 -1.16 -55.32
N ALA A 99 -5.47 -0.87 -54.33
CA ALA A 99 -5.98 -1.86 -53.38
C ALA A 99 -7.43 -2.25 -53.67
N ASN A 100 -7.76 -3.50 -53.39
CA ASN A 100 -9.13 -4.01 -53.36
C ASN A 100 -9.28 -4.94 -52.14
N PRO A 101 -9.34 -4.37 -50.92
CA PRO A 101 -9.33 -5.15 -49.69
C PRO A 101 -10.58 -5.99 -49.56
N VAL A 102 -10.50 -7.08 -48.78
CA VAL A 102 -11.66 -7.92 -48.46
C VAL A 102 -12.45 -7.32 -47.30
N LEU A 103 -13.77 -7.25 -47.40
CA LEU A 103 -14.65 -6.86 -46.28
C LEU A 103 -14.96 -8.07 -45.40
N VAL A 104 -14.79 -7.91 -44.08
CA VAL A 104 -15.25 -8.87 -43.06
C VAL A 104 -16.20 -8.14 -42.10
N PRO A 105 -17.52 -8.24 -42.32
CA PRO A 105 -18.51 -7.63 -41.44
C PRO A 105 -18.94 -8.61 -40.34
N VAL A 106 -19.08 -8.13 -39.10
CA VAL A 106 -19.72 -8.83 -37.97
C VAL A 106 -20.89 -7.96 -37.51
N PRO A 107 -22.09 -8.50 -37.21
CA PRO A 107 -23.24 -7.69 -36.85
C PRO A 107 -23.18 -7.21 -35.39
N GLY A 108 -23.76 -6.03 -35.14
CA GLY A 108 -23.98 -5.46 -33.80
C GLY A 108 -25.45 -5.54 -33.36
N ASN A 109 -25.77 -4.89 -32.24
CA ASN A 109 -27.12 -4.92 -31.66
C ASN A 109 -28.12 -3.99 -32.38
N HIS A 110 -27.64 -3.16 -33.31
CA HIS A 110 -28.47 -2.39 -34.25
C HIS A 110 -28.67 -3.08 -35.62
N ASP A 111 -27.96 -4.17 -35.87
CA ASP A 111 -28.07 -4.99 -37.09
C ASP A 111 -29.09 -6.14 -36.97
N LEU A 112 -29.85 -6.18 -35.88
CA LEU A 112 -30.99 -7.10 -35.72
C LEU A 112 -32.34 -6.37 -35.77
N LEU A 113 -33.30 -7.01 -36.41
CA LEU A 113 -34.70 -6.63 -36.34
C LEU A 113 -35.27 -7.02 -34.97
N ARG A 114 -35.50 -6.00 -34.14
CA ARG A 114 -36.08 -6.18 -32.81
C ARG A 114 -37.57 -6.51 -32.91
N ARG A 115 -38.02 -7.46 -32.10
CA ARG A 115 -39.41 -7.92 -32.04
C ARG A 115 -40.14 -7.27 -30.85
N PRO A 116 -41.48 -7.19 -30.88
CA PRO A 116 -42.25 -6.70 -29.73
C PRO A 116 -41.92 -7.51 -28.47
N GLY A 117 -41.74 -6.85 -27.32
CA GLY A 117 -41.33 -7.50 -26.08
C GLY A 117 -42.30 -8.54 -25.51
N ALA A 118 -43.53 -8.64 -26.03
CA ALA A 118 -44.53 -9.64 -25.66
C ALA A 118 -44.42 -10.96 -26.45
N ASP A 119 -43.49 -11.06 -27.41
CA ASP A 119 -43.23 -12.30 -28.14
C ASP A 119 -42.76 -13.40 -27.15
N PRO A 120 -43.38 -14.60 -27.15
CA PRO A 120 -43.00 -15.67 -26.22
C PRO A 120 -41.52 -16.07 -26.29
N VAL A 121 -40.91 -16.02 -27.48
CA VAL A 121 -39.49 -16.36 -27.66
C VAL A 121 -38.60 -15.29 -27.05
N VAL A 122 -38.96 -14.01 -27.19
CA VAL A 122 -38.27 -12.89 -26.53
C VAL A 122 -38.33 -13.03 -25.01
N LEU A 123 -39.49 -13.35 -24.45
CA LEU A 123 -39.64 -13.55 -23.00
C LEU A 123 -38.79 -14.71 -22.49
N ALA A 124 -38.73 -15.82 -23.23
CA ALA A 124 -37.90 -16.97 -22.87
C ALA A 124 -36.39 -16.65 -22.98
N MET A 125 -35.95 -15.97 -24.04
CA MET A 125 -34.54 -15.60 -24.23
C MET A 125 -34.03 -14.60 -23.19
N LYS A 126 -34.89 -13.77 -22.59
CA LYS A 126 -34.51 -12.92 -21.45
C LYS A 126 -34.07 -13.72 -20.22
N GLU A 127 -34.65 -14.90 -20.05
CA GLU A 127 -34.35 -15.79 -18.93
C GLU A 127 -33.19 -16.74 -19.25
N TRP A 128 -32.36 -16.42 -20.26
CA TRP A 128 -31.24 -17.26 -20.71
C TRP A 128 -30.37 -17.78 -19.56
N TRP A 129 -30.01 -16.92 -18.62
CA TRP A 129 -29.16 -17.26 -17.48
C TRP A 129 -29.90 -17.90 -16.31
N SER A 130 -31.23 -17.73 -16.24
CA SER A 130 -32.08 -18.26 -15.16
C SER A 130 -32.64 -19.65 -15.47
N ARG A 131 -32.69 -20.04 -16.76
CA ARG A 131 -33.38 -21.22 -17.28
C ARG A 131 -32.43 -22.05 -18.17
N PRO A 132 -31.72 -23.04 -17.61
CA PRO A 132 -30.84 -23.91 -18.40
C PRO A 132 -31.54 -24.60 -19.57
N GLU A 133 -32.84 -24.88 -19.46
CA GLU A 133 -33.64 -25.53 -20.51
C GLU A 133 -33.73 -24.67 -21.78
N VAL A 134 -33.69 -23.34 -21.66
CA VAL A 134 -33.68 -22.42 -22.81
C VAL A 134 -32.33 -22.50 -23.53
N GLN A 135 -31.23 -22.61 -22.78
CA GLN A 135 -29.89 -22.77 -23.36
C GLN A 135 -29.77 -24.10 -24.10
N GLU A 136 -30.17 -25.20 -23.45
CA GLU A 136 -30.17 -26.54 -24.06
C GLU A 136 -31.02 -26.58 -25.32
N ALA A 137 -32.24 -26.02 -25.27
CA ALA A 137 -33.14 -25.99 -26.41
C ALA A 137 -32.61 -25.16 -27.59
N PHE A 138 -31.86 -24.07 -27.34
CA PHE A 138 -31.24 -23.29 -28.41
C PHE A 138 -30.19 -24.10 -29.18
N TRP A 139 -29.39 -24.91 -28.48
CA TRP A 139 -28.30 -25.68 -29.09
C TRP A 139 -28.72 -27.08 -29.58
N ASP A 140 -29.91 -27.57 -29.22
CA ASP A 140 -30.44 -28.83 -29.73
C ASP A 140 -30.96 -28.68 -31.18
N PRO A 141 -30.39 -29.43 -32.15
CA PRO A 141 -30.89 -29.40 -33.52
C PRO A 141 -32.36 -29.80 -33.68
N LYS A 142 -32.95 -30.50 -32.71
CA LYS A 142 -34.35 -30.96 -32.71
C LYS A 142 -35.34 -29.87 -32.28
N ILE A 143 -34.88 -28.75 -31.72
CA ILE A 143 -35.74 -27.64 -31.25
C ILE A 143 -35.36 -26.35 -32.01
N PRO A 144 -35.85 -26.16 -33.25
CA PRO A 144 -35.36 -25.08 -34.11
C PRO A 144 -35.91 -23.69 -33.73
N ALA A 145 -37.00 -23.60 -32.96
CA ALA A 145 -37.75 -22.36 -32.75
C ALA A 145 -36.90 -21.17 -32.27
N TYR A 146 -35.98 -21.37 -31.33
CA TYR A 146 -35.11 -20.29 -30.84
C TYR A 146 -34.05 -19.86 -31.87
N ARG A 147 -33.51 -20.81 -32.65
CA ARG A 147 -32.52 -20.51 -33.71
C ARG A 147 -33.18 -19.85 -34.92
N GLU A 148 -34.34 -20.33 -35.35
CA GLU A 148 -35.14 -19.70 -36.41
C GLU A 148 -35.54 -18.27 -36.05
N PHE A 149 -35.85 -18.01 -34.77
CA PHE A 149 -36.11 -16.65 -34.30
C PHE A 149 -34.90 -15.73 -34.49
N VAL A 150 -33.71 -16.16 -34.04
CA VAL A 150 -32.47 -15.39 -34.21
C VAL A 150 -32.13 -15.22 -35.69
N GLU A 151 -32.24 -16.27 -36.50
CA GLU A 151 -32.04 -16.23 -37.95
C GLU A 151 -32.93 -15.18 -38.61
N GLN A 152 -34.22 -15.17 -38.26
CA GLN A 152 -35.17 -14.21 -38.79
C GLN A 152 -34.91 -12.77 -38.31
N SER A 153 -34.35 -12.59 -37.10
CA SER A 153 -33.94 -11.27 -36.61
C SER A 153 -32.75 -10.70 -37.38
N PHE A 154 -31.83 -11.52 -37.90
CA PHE A 154 -30.68 -11.08 -38.70
C PHE A 154 -30.86 -11.23 -40.23
N LYS A 155 -32.06 -11.58 -40.70
CA LYS A 155 -32.31 -11.86 -42.13
C LYS A 155 -31.87 -10.73 -43.08
N ASN A 156 -32.05 -9.46 -42.68
CA ASN A 156 -31.71 -8.31 -43.52
C ASN A 156 -30.20 -8.10 -43.58
N TYR A 157 -29.50 -8.33 -42.46
CA TYR A 157 -28.04 -8.35 -42.41
C TYR A 157 -27.47 -9.48 -43.30
N GLN A 158 -28.07 -10.68 -43.26
CA GLN A 158 -27.66 -11.78 -44.13
C GLN A 158 -27.87 -11.46 -45.62
N ALA A 159 -29.07 -10.96 -45.97
CA ALA A 159 -29.39 -10.54 -47.34
C ALA A 159 -28.45 -9.44 -47.85
N PHE A 160 -28.09 -8.48 -46.98
CA PHE A 160 -27.07 -7.48 -47.27
C PHE A 160 -25.72 -8.14 -47.59
N CYS A 161 -25.23 -9.04 -46.74
CA CYS A 161 -23.96 -9.74 -46.96
C CYS A 161 -23.95 -10.50 -48.29
N ASP A 162 -25.04 -11.19 -48.62
CA ASP A 162 -25.15 -11.93 -49.88
C ASP A 162 -25.20 -10.98 -51.10
N SER A 163 -25.84 -9.82 -50.95
CA SER A 163 -25.92 -8.80 -52.01
C SER A 163 -24.54 -8.23 -52.39
N LEU A 164 -23.57 -8.22 -51.47
CA LEU A 164 -22.23 -7.69 -51.71
C LEU A 164 -21.46 -8.49 -52.77
N ALA A 165 -21.77 -9.78 -52.96
CA ALA A 165 -21.18 -10.59 -54.03
C ALA A 165 -21.44 -10.03 -55.44
N SER A 166 -22.46 -9.17 -55.59
CA SER A 166 -22.82 -8.46 -56.83
C SER A 166 -22.34 -7.00 -56.88
N SER A 167 -21.46 -6.59 -55.95
CA SER A 167 -20.98 -5.20 -55.81
C SER A 167 -19.50 -5.06 -56.16
N SER A 168 -18.99 -3.82 -56.13
CA SER A 168 -17.54 -3.56 -56.25
C SER A 168 -16.76 -3.88 -54.97
N VAL A 169 -17.46 -4.13 -53.86
CA VAL A 169 -16.88 -4.50 -52.57
C VAL A 169 -16.48 -5.96 -52.61
N ARG A 170 -15.18 -6.23 -52.47
CA ARG A 170 -14.66 -7.59 -52.44
C ARG A 170 -15.04 -8.27 -51.14
N VAL A 171 -15.73 -9.41 -51.26
CA VAL A 171 -16.03 -10.33 -50.16
C VAL A 171 -15.15 -11.58 -50.24
N PRO A 172 -14.97 -12.32 -49.14
CA PRO A 172 -14.16 -13.54 -49.17
C PRO A 172 -14.82 -14.64 -50.03
N GLU A 173 -14.00 -15.39 -50.78
CA GLU A 173 -14.47 -16.46 -51.69
C GLU A 173 -14.93 -17.72 -50.94
N ASN A 174 -14.28 -18.06 -49.83
CA ASN A 174 -14.53 -19.27 -49.04
C ASN A 174 -14.87 -18.89 -47.59
N ILE A 175 -16.13 -18.52 -47.36
CA ILE A 175 -16.64 -18.21 -46.02
C ILE A 175 -17.26 -19.46 -45.42
N LYS A 176 -16.81 -19.83 -44.22
CA LYS A 176 -17.52 -20.83 -43.42
C LYS A 176 -18.43 -20.14 -42.42
N ARG A 177 -19.72 -20.43 -42.48
CA ARG A 177 -20.75 -19.85 -41.60
C ARG A 177 -21.02 -20.76 -40.40
N GLY A 178 -21.25 -20.15 -39.24
CA GLY A 178 -21.53 -20.83 -37.98
C GLY A 178 -23.02 -21.04 -37.71
N VAL A 179 -23.35 -21.43 -36.47
CA VAL A 179 -24.72 -21.71 -36.04
C VAL A 179 -25.51 -20.42 -35.81
N VAL A 180 -24.87 -19.36 -35.30
CA VAL A 180 -25.51 -18.06 -35.08
C VAL A 180 -25.27 -17.19 -36.33
N PRO A 181 -26.29 -16.51 -36.87
CA PRO A 181 -26.14 -15.56 -37.97
C PRO A 181 -25.02 -14.55 -37.72
N GLY A 182 -24.09 -14.42 -38.66
CA GLY A 182 -22.91 -13.55 -38.51
C GLY A 182 -21.67 -14.24 -37.93
N ASP A 183 -21.80 -15.45 -37.37
CA ASP A 183 -20.64 -16.28 -37.07
C ASP A 183 -19.99 -16.72 -38.38
N ILE A 184 -18.71 -16.41 -38.55
CA ILE A 184 -17.94 -16.76 -39.75
C ILE A 184 -16.49 -17.10 -39.42
N SER A 185 -15.86 -17.91 -40.26
CA SER A 185 -14.41 -17.95 -40.40
C SER A 185 -14.01 -17.76 -41.87
N VAL A 186 -12.89 -17.08 -42.06
CA VAL A 186 -12.37 -16.67 -43.36
C VAL A 186 -10.87 -16.85 -43.38
N GLU A 187 -10.34 -17.39 -44.48
CA GLU A 187 -8.91 -17.47 -44.75
C GLU A 187 -8.55 -16.56 -45.95
N LEU A 188 -7.64 -15.61 -45.74
CA LEU A 188 -7.24 -14.62 -46.75
C LEU A 188 -5.79 -14.85 -47.16
N ASN A 189 -5.53 -14.98 -48.46
CA ASN A 189 -4.15 -14.98 -48.98
C ASN A 189 -3.67 -13.54 -49.19
N VAL A 190 -2.81 -13.08 -48.29
CA VAL A 190 -2.21 -11.75 -48.30
C VAL A 190 -0.71 -11.89 -48.51
N ARG A 191 -0.23 -11.45 -49.67
CA ARG A 191 1.21 -11.45 -50.00
C ARG A 191 1.88 -12.82 -49.84
N GLY A 192 1.14 -13.90 -50.11
CA GLY A 192 1.62 -15.28 -49.96
C GLY A 192 1.43 -15.89 -48.56
N ASN A 193 0.96 -15.11 -47.58
CA ASN A 193 0.64 -15.56 -46.24
C ASN A 193 -0.87 -15.81 -46.11
N ILE A 194 -1.26 -16.84 -45.35
CA ILE A 194 -2.67 -17.06 -45.03
C ILE A 194 -3.02 -16.37 -43.71
N VAL A 195 -4.00 -15.48 -43.73
CA VAL A 195 -4.52 -14.76 -42.56
C VAL A 195 -5.91 -15.30 -42.23
N GLY A 196 -6.07 -15.83 -41.03
CA GLY A 196 -7.34 -16.30 -40.49
C GLY A 196 -8.11 -15.17 -39.80
N ILE A 197 -9.41 -15.04 -40.10
CA ILE A 197 -10.30 -14.13 -39.38
C ILE A 197 -11.56 -14.88 -38.95
N VAL A 198 -11.87 -14.83 -37.66
CA VAL A 198 -13.09 -15.36 -37.07
C VAL A 198 -13.99 -14.21 -36.64
N GLY A 199 -15.22 -14.17 -37.12
CA GLY A 199 -16.27 -13.28 -36.62
C GLY A 199 -17.24 -14.06 -35.75
N LEU A 200 -17.52 -13.59 -34.54
CA LEU A 200 -18.51 -14.18 -33.64
C LEU A 200 -19.58 -13.14 -33.29
N ASN A 201 -20.84 -13.46 -33.59
CA ASN A 201 -21.95 -12.60 -33.25
C ASN A 201 -22.12 -12.59 -31.73
N SER A 202 -22.00 -11.40 -31.13
CA SER A 202 -22.18 -11.16 -29.69
C SER A 202 -23.54 -10.56 -29.34
N ALA A 203 -24.31 -10.14 -30.35
CA ALA A 203 -25.55 -9.38 -30.20
C ALA A 203 -26.82 -10.26 -30.26
N TRP A 204 -26.68 -11.55 -30.55
CA TRP A 204 -27.81 -12.46 -30.80
C TRP A 204 -28.75 -12.68 -29.60
N LEU A 205 -28.29 -12.41 -28.37
CA LEU A 205 -29.14 -12.39 -27.16
C LEU A 205 -29.91 -11.08 -26.96
N GLN A 206 -29.50 -9.99 -27.61
CA GLN A 206 -30.05 -8.65 -27.40
C GLN A 206 -31.31 -8.43 -28.24
N VAL A 207 -32.33 -9.23 -27.98
CA VAL A 207 -33.55 -9.32 -28.79
C VAL A 207 -34.50 -8.11 -28.64
N ASN A 208 -34.18 -7.16 -27.74
CA ASN A 208 -34.95 -5.93 -27.50
C ASN A 208 -34.06 -4.76 -27.01
N ASP A 209 -34.70 -3.64 -26.64
CA ASP A 209 -34.06 -2.36 -26.27
C ASP A 209 -33.64 -2.25 -24.79
N GLU A 210 -33.65 -3.34 -24.02
CA GLU A 210 -33.23 -3.31 -22.61
C GLU A 210 -31.70 -3.20 -22.47
N ASP A 211 -31.22 -2.98 -21.24
CA ASP A 211 -29.80 -3.02 -20.93
C ASP A 211 -29.31 -4.46 -20.76
N TYR A 212 -28.33 -4.85 -21.59
CA TYR A 212 -27.74 -6.18 -21.62
C TYR A 212 -26.29 -6.22 -21.13
N LYS A 213 -25.79 -5.15 -20.51
CA LYS A 213 -24.45 -5.15 -19.94
C LYS A 213 -24.33 -6.25 -18.87
N GLY A 214 -23.36 -7.14 -19.05
CA GLY A 214 -23.14 -8.30 -18.18
C GLY A 214 -24.16 -9.43 -18.38
N ARG A 215 -24.89 -9.46 -19.50
CA ARG A 215 -25.95 -10.44 -19.79
C ARG A 215 -25.81 -11.11 -21.16
N LEU A 216 -24.91 -10.65 -22.02
CA LEU A 216 -24.70 -11.25 -23.34
C LEU A 216 -23.94 -12.56 -23.23
N HIS A 217 -24.01 -13.36 -24.31
CA HIS A 217 -23.34 -14.65 -24.38
C HIS A 217 -22.58 -14.78 -25.70
N ILE A 218 -21.33 -15.22 -25.59
CA ILE A 218 -20.61 -15.88 -26.68
C ILE A 218 -20.28 -17.29 -26.20
N ASP A 219 -20.71 -18.28 -26.96
CA ASP A 219 -20.55 -19.69 -26.61
C ASP A 219 -19.35 -20.32 -27.34
N PRO A 220 -18.54 -21.19 -26.69
CA PRO A 220 -17.48 -21.93 -27.37
C PRO A 220 -17.96 -22.69 -28.61
N ARG A 221 -19.22 -23.15 -28.62
CA ARG A 221 -19.84 -23.80 -29.79
C ARG A 221 -19.91 -22.91 -31.03
N GLN A 222 -19.97 -21.58 -30.87
CA GLN A 222 -19.90 -20.65 -32.01
C GLN A 222 -18.55 -20.76 -32.72
N LEU A 223 -17.44 -20.71 -31.96
CA LEU A 223 -16.09 -20.88 -32.51
C LEU A 223 -15.95 -22.28 -33.14
N MET A 224 -16.31 -23.34 -32.42
CA MET A 224 -16.20 -24.72 -32.90
C MET A 224 -16.93 -24.92 -34.23
N GLY A 225 -18.13 -24.33 -34.38
CA GLY A 225 -18.92 -24.40 -35.61
C GLY A 225 -18.23 -23.80 -36.82
N VAL A 226 -17.42 -22.76 -36.64
CA VAL A 226 -16.71 -22.09 -37.75
C VAL A 226 -15.29 -22.60 -37.98
N VAL A 227 -14.75 -23.45 -37.11
CA VAL A 227 -13.37 -24.01 -37.25
C VAL A 227 -13.31 -25.55 -37.29
N ASP A 228 -14.43 -26.22 -37.59
CA ASP A 228 -14.50 -27.70 -37.70
C ASP A 228 -14.15 -28.42 -36.38
N GLY A 229 -14.41 -27.77 -35.24
CA GLY A 229 -14.12 -28.33 -33.93
C GLY A 229 -12.63 -28.37 -33.55
N ASP A 230 -11.75 -27.78 -34.36
CA ASP A 230 -10.30 -27.73 -34.10
C ASP A 230 -9.76 -26.29 -34.14
N PRO A 231 -10.05 -25.46 -33.12
CA PRO A 231 -9.62 -24.06 -33.10
C PRO A 231 -8.09 -23.92 -33.09
N ASP A 232 -7.39 -24.79 -32.38
CA ASP A 232 -5.93 -24.73 -32.29
C ASP A 232 -5.26 -25.12 -33.60
N GLY A 233 -5.70 -26.22 -34.23
CA GLY A 233 -5.21 -26.61 -35.55
C GLY A 233 -5.59 -25.61 -36.65
N TRP A 234 -6.76 -24.98 -36.55
CA TRP A 234 -7.17 -23.91 -37.47
C TRP A 234 -6.22 -22.71 -37.34
N CYS A 235 -6.05 -22.14 -36.14
CA CYS A 235 -5.19 -20.97 -35.92
C CYS A 235 -3.71 -21.23 -36.27
N ARG A 236 -3.17 -22.42 -35.95
CA ARG A 236 -1.75 -22.74 -36.21
C ARG A 236 -1.38 -22.77 -37.69
N ARG A 237 -2.34 -22.99 -38.59
CA ARG A 237 -2.09 -23.03 -40.05
C ARG A 237 -2.03 -21.64 -40.68
N HIS A 238 -2.34 -20.58 -39.93
CA HIS A 238 -2.34 -19.21 -40.43
C HIS A 238 -1.15 -18.43 -39.91
N ALA A 239 -0.62 -17.55 -40.76
CA ALA A 239 0.43 -16.61 -40.42
C ALA A 239 -0.06 -15.53 -39.46
N ALA A 240 -1.35 -15.19 -39.46
CA ALA A 240 -1.97 -14.29 -38.50
C ALA A 240 -3.44 -14.63 -38.29
N ASN A 241 -3.96 -14.37 -37.10
CA ASN A 241 -5.31 -14.72 -36.68
C ASN A 241 -6.01 -13.55 -35.99
N PHE A 242 -7.20 -13.17 -36.44
CA PHE A 242 -8.03 -12.17 -35.75
C PHE A 242 -9.35 -12.79 -35.29
N VAL A 243 -9.82 -12.37 -34.10
CA VAL A 243 -11.19 -12.63 -33.66
C VAL A 243 -11.95 -11.31 -33.59
N VAL A 244 -13.18 -11.28 -34.08
CA VAL A 244 -13.99 -10.07 -34.20
C VAL A 244 -15.34 -10.27 -33.52
N THR A 245 -15.70 -9.36 -32.62
CA THR A 245 -17.04 -9.28 -32.01
C THR A 245 -17.55 -7.86 -32.12
N HIS A 246 -18.83 -7.61 -31.83
CA HIS A 246 -19.31 -6.24 -31.67
C HIS A 246 -19.06 -5.72 -30.25
N HIS A 247 -19.53 -6.45 -29.23
CA HIS A 247 -19.41 -6.02 -27.85
C HIS A 247 -18.04 -6.39 -27.25
N PRO A 248 -17.54 -5.58 -26.28
CA PRO A 248 -16.42 -5.98 -25.42
C PRO A 248 -16.82 -7.12 -24.47
N THR A 249 -15.82 -7.81 -23.93
CA THR A 249 -16.05 -8.93 -22.99
C THR A 249 -16.77 -8.50 -21.71
N SER A 250 -16.69 -7.23 -21.32
CA SER A 250 -17.38 -6.66 -20.15
C SER A 250 -18.91 -6.60 -20.29
N TRP A 251 -19.45 -6.85 -21.49
CA TRP A 251 -20.89 -6.99 -21.70
C TRP A 251 -21.37 -8.45 -21.63
N LEU A 252 -20.45 -9.40 -21.65
CA LEU A 252 -20.75 -10.81 -21.48
C LEU A 252 -21.10 -11.08 -20.02
N HIS A 253 -22.00 -12.04 -19.79
CA HIS A 253 -22.23 -12.57 -18.46
C HIS A 253 -20.95 -13.19 -17.87
N PRO A 254 -20.70 -13.14 -16.55
CA PRO A 254 -19.46 -13.66 -15.95
C PRO A 254 -19.14 -15.12 -16.32
N GLU A 255 -20.15 -15.96 -16.57
CA GLU A 255 -19.94 -17.32 -17.08
C GLU A 255 -19.46 -17.35 -18.53
N SER A 256 -20.07 -16.54 -19.40
CA SER A 256 -19.66 -16.39 -20.79
C SER A 256 -18.27 -15.77 -20.90
N GLU A 257 -17.95 -14.77 -20.07
CA GLU A 257 -16.62 -14.15 -20.05
C GLU A 257 -15.54 -15.16 -19.63
N ARG A 258 -15.80 -15.98 -18.61
CA ARG A 258 -14.90 -17.08 -18.22
C ARG A 258 -14.72 -18.08 -19.36
N ALA A 259 -15.81 -18.50 -20.01
CA ALA A 259 -15.76 -19.41 -21.16
C ALA A 259 -15.02 -18.80 -22.36
N TRP A 260 -15.26 -17.53 -22.67
CA TRP A 260 -14.54 -16.78 -23.70
C TRP A 260 -13.03 -16.82 -23.44
N ARG A 261 -12.63 -16.56 -22.19
CA ARG A 261 -11.22 -16.51 -21.80
C ARG A 261 -10.54 -17.87 -21.78
N ALA A 262 -11.27 -18.93 -21.44
CA ALA A 262 -10.75 -20.30 -21.31
C ALA A 262 -10.79 -21.07 -22.64
N GLU A 263 -11.82 -20.85 -23.46
CA GLU A 263 -12.15 -21.75 -24.58
C GLU A 263 -12.14 -21.08 -25.95
N ILE A 264 -12.20 -19.74 -26.03
CA ILE A 264 -12.25 -19.02 -27.32
C ILE A 264 -10.94 -18.26 -27.54
N HIS A 265 -10.73 -17.18 -26.79
CA HIS A 265 -9.54 -16.32 -26.90
C HIS A 265 -8.48 -16.74 -25.88
N CYS A 266 -8.19 -18.04 -25.79
CA CYS A 266 -7.15 -18.60 -24.93
C CYS A 266 -5.81 -18.77 -25.67
N GLY A 267 -4.71 -18.72 -24.92
CA GLY A 267 -3.35 -18.83 -25.46
C GLY A 267 -3.07 -17.84 -26.60
N ALA A 268 -2.26 -18.30 -27.57
CA ALA A 268 -1.82 -17.51 -28.72
C ALA A 268 -2.69 -17.73 -29.97
N ARG A 269 -3.96 -18.14 -29.82
CA ARG A 269 -4.87 -18.42 -30.95
C ARG A 269 -5.07 -17.22 -31.86
N PHE A 270 -5.27 -16.05 -31.27
CA PHE A 270 -5.54 -14.81 -31.98
C PHE A 270 -4.48 -13.75 -31.65
N ASP A 271 -4.01 -13.06 -32.69
CA ASP A 271 -3.17 -11.89 -32.57
C ASP A 271 -3.92 -10.74 -31.92
N CYS A 272 -5.15 -10.48 -32.37
CA CYS A 272 -5.98 -9.39 -31.88
C CYS A 272 -7.45 -9.81 -31.76
N HIS A 273 -8.11 -9.30 -30.72
CA HIS A 273 -9.55 -9.23 -30.62
C HIS A 273 -10.01 -7.82 -31.02
N LEU A 274 -10.70 -7.72 -32.14
CA LEU A 274 -11.25 -6.48 -32.68
C LEU A 274 -12.73 -6.35 -32.29
N PHE A 275 -13.12 -5.23 -31.67
CA PHE A 275 -14.52 -5.00 -31.30
C PHE A 275 -14.91 -3.52 -31.30
N GLY A 276 -16.19 -3.21 -31.12
CA GLY A 276 -16.76 -1.86 -31.15
C GLY A 276 -17.64 -1.57 -29.95
N HIS A 277 -18.82 -1.00 -30.19
CA HIS A 277 -19.91 -0.73 -29.24
C HIS A 277 -19.65 0.44 -28.27
N MET A 278 -18.48 0.44 -27.62
CA MET A 278 -18.08 1.49 -26.69
C MET A 278 -17.45 2.66 -27.47
N HIS A 279 -17.78 3.91 -27.11
CA HIS A 279 -17.48 5.08 -27.96
C HIS A 279 -16.05 5.62 -27.84
N GLU A 280 -15.30 5.17 -26.84
CA GLU A 280 -13.93 5.60 -26.60
C GLU A 280 -12.96 4.55 -27.15
N PRO A 281 -12.16 4.85 -28.20
CA PRO A 281 -11.22 3.89 -28.73
C PRO A 281 -10.19 3.49 -27.67
N GLN A 282 -9.87 2.20 -27.60
CA GLN A 282 -8.89 1.65 -26.64
C GLN A 282 -8.04 0.58 -27.31
N SER A 283 -6.76 0.54 -26.96
CA SER A 283 -5.86 -0.57 -27.31
C SER A 283 -5.22 -1.07 -26.02
N ILE A 284 -5.59 -2.28 -25.62
CA ILE A 284 -5.19 -2.86 -24.33
C ILE A 284 -4.44 -4.16 -24.61
N SER A 285 -3.29 -4.34 -23.96
CA SER A 285 -2.57 -5.62 -23.94
C SER A 285 -2.64 -6.21 -22.53
N VAL A 286 -3.33 -7.33 -22.38
CA VAL A 286 -3.54 -8.00 -21.09
C VAL A 286 -2.66 -9.25 -21.00
N SER A 287 -1.59 -9.21 -20.21
CA SER A 287 -0.72 -10.37 -19.94
C SER A 287 -1.14 -11.03 -18.63
N GLU A 288 -1.39 -12.33 -18.68
CA GLU A 288 -1.85 -13.14 -17.55
C GLU A 288 -1.14 -14.49 -17.60
N GLY A 289 -0.70 -15.01 -16.45
CA GLY A 289 0.05 -16.27 -16.39
C GLY A 289 1.32 -16.29 -17.24
N GLY A 290 1.94 -15.11 -17.45
CA GLY A 290 3.13 -14.94 -18.28
C GLY A 290 2.94 -15.10 -19.80
N HIS A 291 1.69 -15.19 -20.28
CA HIS A 291 1.40 -15.10 -21.71
C HIS A 291 1.79 -13.71 -22.23
N GLU A 292 2.26 -13.60 -23.47
CA GLU A 292 2.77 -12.34 -24.07
C GLU A 292 1.71 -11.25 -24.33
N GLY A 293 0.59 -11.32 -23.62
CA GLY A 293 -0.56 -10.43 -23.73
C GLY A 293 -1.72 -11.07 -24.47
N ARG A 294 -2.92 -10.50 -24.37
CA ARG A 294 -4.04 -10.54 -25.32
C ARG A 294 -4.26 -9.12 -25.78
N ARG A 295 -4.29 -8.87 -27.09
CA ARG A 295 -4.48 -7.52 -27.63
C ARG A 295 -5.95 -7.31 -27.93
N LEU A 296 -6.54 -6.39 -27.19
CA LEU A 296 -7.93 -5.97 -27.28
C LEU A 296 -7.94 -4.60 -27.98
N ILE A 297 -8.52 -4.53 -29.16
CA ILE A 297 -8.55 -3.30 -29.98
C ILE A 297 -10.00 -2.92 -30.18
N GLN A 298 -10.39 -1.83 -29.55
CA GLN A 298 -11.73 -1.27 -29.67
C GLN A 298 -11.71 -0.13 -30.69
N ALA A 299 -12.56 -0.26 -31.71
CA ALA A 299 -12.77 0.81 -32.69
C ALA A 299 -13.38 2.04 -32.02
N ALA A 300 -12.99 3.23 -32.50
CA ALA A 300 -13.80 4.42 -32.29
C ALA A 300 -15.12 4.26 -33.07
N SER A 301 -16.18 4.89 -32.57
CA SER A 301 -17.43 4.92 -33.32
C SER A 301 -17.25 5.74 -34.58
N LEU A 302 -17.70 5.26 -35.74
CA LEU A 302 -17.68 6.09 -36.95
C LEU A 302 -18.66 7.26 -36.74
N PHE A 303 -19.96 7.04 -36.42
CA PHE A 303 -20.98 8.12 -36.32
C PHE A 303 -22.13 7.91 -35.30
N GLY A 304 -21.92 7.24 -34.16
CA GLY A 304 -22.97 7.02 -33.16
C GLY A 304 -23.48 8.28 -32.43
N LEU A 305 -24.72 8.28 -31.90
CA LEU A 305 -25.37 9.47 -31.29
C LEU A 305 -24.59 10.15 -30.16
N GLU A 306 -24.47 11.48 -30.17
CA GLU A 306 -23.91 12.29 -29.06
C GLU A 306 -24.66 12.19 -27.70
N TRP A 307 -25.68 11.33 -27.55
CA TRP A 307 -26.58 11.29 -26.39
C TRP A 307 -26.75 9.88 -25.82
N ILE A 308 -26.51 9.71 -24.51
CA ILE A 308 -26.90 8.53 -23.72
C ILE A 308 -27.87 9.01 -22.64
N GLY A 309 -29.17 8.79 -22.84
CA GLY A 309 -30.20 9.24 -21.90
C GLY A 309 -30.10 10.74 -21.56
N ASN A 310 -30.32 11.09 -20.29
CA ASN A 310 -30.29 12.48 -19.80
C ASN A 310 -28.88 13.01 -19.45
N GLN A 311 -27.80 12.30 -19.78
CA GLN A 311 -26.42 12.73 -19.47
C GLN A 311 -25.63 13.10 -20.73
N ARG A 312 -24.98 14.27 -20.68
CA ARG A 312 -24.06 14.79 -21.70
C ARG A 312 -22.75 13.99 -21.67
N ALA A 313 -22.67 12.89 -22.40
CA ALA A 313 -21.40 12.22 -22.69
C ALA A 313 -21.04 12.45 -24.16
N LYS A 314 -19.96 13.19 -24.42
CA LYS A 314 -19.48 13.52 -25.77
C LYS A 314 -18.82 12.29 -26.39
N ARG A 315 -19.41 11.69 -27.45
CA ARG A 315 -18.80 10.57 -28.18
C ARG A 315 -17.60 11.02 -29.01
N ILE A 316 -16.59 10.16 -29.14
CA ILE A 316 -15.41 10.36 -29.99
C ILE A 316 -15.68 9.66 -31.32
N HIS A 317 -15.59 10.38 -32.45
CA HIS A 317 -15.74 9.77 -33.77
C HIS A 317 -14.38 9.48 -34.39
N GLY A 318 -14.20 8.35 -35.06
CA GLY A 318 -12.90 7.99 -35.61
C GLY A 318 -12.80 6.60 -36.21
N TYR A 319 -11.58 6.20 -36.55
CA TYR A 319 -11.25 4.88 -37.09
C TYR A 319 -9.80 4.51 -36.74
N CYS A 320 -9.40 3.26 -37.00
CA CYS A 320 -8.02 2.82 -36.85
C CYS A 320 -7.54 2.07 -38.10
N VAL A 321 -6.32 2.35 -38.52
CA VAL A 321 -5.58 1.51 -39.48
C VAL A 321 -4.52 0.73 -38.71
N GLY A 322 -4.40 -0.56 -38.98
CA GLY A 322 -3.44 -1.45 -38.35
C GLY A 322 -2.53 -2.15 -39.37
N GLN A 323 -1.30 -2.42 -38.97
CA GLN A 323 -0.38 -3.28 -39.71
C GLN A 323 0.25 -4.30 -38.77
N LEU A 324 0.24 -5.55 -39.20
CA LEU A 324 0.96 -6.61 -38.51
C LEU A 324 2.22 -6.96 -39.30
N PHE A 325 3.38 -6.96 -38.65
CA PHE A 325 4.66 -7.38 -39.20
C PHE A 325 5.12 -8.68 -38.58
N LEU A 326 5.95 -9.43 -39.31
CA LEU A 326 6.67 -10.59 -38.81
C LEU A 326 8.15 -10.45 -39.15
N SER A 327 9.02 -10.52 -38.13
CA SER A 327 10.47 -10.49 -38.26
C SER A 327 11.12 -11.36 -37.20
N ASP A 328 12.00 -12.29 -37.56
CA ASP A 328 12.79 -13.10 -36.63
C ASP A 328 11.96 -13.73 -35.48
N GLN A 329 10.78 -14.26 -35.80
CA GLN A 329 9.77 -14.80 -34.85
C GLN A 329 9.18 -13.80 -33.85
N LYS A 330 9.39 -12.50 -34.06
CA LYS A 330 8.68 -11.41 -33.39
C LYS A 330 7.63 -10.82 -34.29
N ARG A 331 6.46 -10.56 -33.73
CA ARG A 331 5.35 -9.85 -34.33
C ARG A 331 5.36 -8.41 -33.84
N ARG A 332 5.00 -7.50 -34.73
CA ARG A 332 4.78 -6.08 -34.38
C ARG A 332 3.44 -5.66 -34.92
N LEU A 333 2.56 -5.19 -34.05
CA LEU A 333 1.32 -4.55 -34.41
C LEU A 333 1.51 -3.03 -34.36
N ARG A 334 1.45 -2.38 -35.52
CA ARG A 334 1.42 -0.92 -35.65
C ARG A 334 0.00 -0.43 -35.81
N GLN A 335 -0.37 0.65 -35.12
CA GLN A 335 -1.71 1.24 -35.18
C GLN A 335 -1.66 2.76 -35.41
N TRP A 336 -2.51 3.26 -36.31
CA TRP A 336 -2.78 4.68 -36.55
C TRP A 336 -4.20 5.02 -36.08
N PRO A 337 -4.42 5.29 -34.77
CA PRO A 337 -5.72 5.70 -34.28
C PRO A 337 -6.05 7.12 -34.72
N ARG A 338 -7.25 7.33 -35.26
CA ARG A 338 -7.75 8.63 -35.76
C ARG A 338 -8.99 9.04 -34.99
N HIS A 339 -9.15 10.34 -34.74
CA HIS A 339 -10.41 10.89 -34.25
C HIS A 339 -10.79 12.17 -34.98
N ASP A 340 -12.05 12.58 -34.84
CA ASP A 340 -12.53 13.86 -35.30
C ASP A 340 -12.29 14.99 -34.28
N VAL A 341 -12.00 16.18 -34.77
CA VAL A 341 -11.89 17.42 -34.00
C VAL A 341 -12.63 18.54 -34.69
N LEU A 342 -13.29 19.39 -33.91
CA LEU A 342 -13.87 20.63 -34.41
C LEU A 342 -12.82 21.73 -34.30
N GLY A 343 -12.39 22.27 -35.44
CA GLY A 343 -11.50 23.42 -35.49
C GLY A 343 -12.14 24.68 -34.90
N THR A 344 -11.33 25.67 -34.53
CA THR A 344 -11.82 26.98 -34.05
C THR A 344 -12.62 27.75 -35.12
N ASP A 345 -12.43 27.40 -36.38
CA ASP A 345 -13.19 27.87 -37.55
C ASP A 345 -14.53 27.15 -37.73
N GLY A 346 -14.85 26.18 -36.87
CA GLY A 346 -16.06 25.34 -36.97
C GLY A 346 -15.96 24.23 -38.01
N VAL A 347 -14.81 24.05 -38.66
CA VAL A 347 -14.59 22.98 -39.64
C VAL A 347 -14.19 21.71 -38.91
N ARG A 348 -14.91 20.60 -39.11
CA ARG A 348 -14.50 19.28 -38.60
C ARG A 348 -13.34 18.75 -39.42
N LYS A 349 -12.34 18.21 -38.73
CA LYS A 349 -11.16 17.55 -39.31
C LYS A 349 -11.00 16.20 -38.64
N VAL A 350 -10.46 15.22 -39.36
CA VAL A 350 -10.02 13.96 -38.77
C VAL A 350 -8.50 14.03 -38.64
N VAL A 351 -7.97 13.68 -37.47
CA VAL A 351 -6.58 13.89 -37.07
C VAL A 351 -6.06 12.69 -36.26
N PRO A 352 -4.73 12.55 -36.05
CA PRO A 352 -4.19 11.50 -35.18
C PRO A 352 -4.74 11.66 -33.76
N ASN A 353 -5.14 10.56 -33.12
CA ASN A 353 -5.64 10.60 -31.76
C ASN A 353 -4.48 10.69 -30.74
N LEU A 354 -4.12 11.92 -30.35
CA LEU A 354 -3.04 12.21 -29.40
C LEU A 354 -3.31 11.76 -27.95
N GLN A 355 -4.49 11.19 -27.66
CA GLN A 355 -4.74 10.51 -26.38
C GLN A 355 -3.98 9.17 -26.30
N PHE A 356 -3.54 8.64 -27.44
CA PHE A 356 -2.62 7.52 -27.53
C PHE A 356 -1.18 8.03 -27.51
N ASN A 357 -0.25 7.23 -26.98
CA ASN A 357 1.18 7.53 -26.98
C ASN A 357 1.78 7.30 -28.38
N LEU A 358 1.59 8.25 -29.29
CA LEU A 358 2.02 8.14 -30.69
C LEU A 358 3.49 8.54 -30.90
N THR A 359 4.24 7.69 -31.59
CA THR A 359 5.54 7.98 -32.19
C THR A 359 5.36 8.99 -33.33
N ASP A 360 6.15 10.06 -33.31
CA ASP A 360 6.07 11.20 -34.23
C ASP A 360 4.65 11.77 -34.39
N TYR A 361 3.78 11.62 -33.37
CA TYR A 361 2.36 12.01 -33.43
C TYR A 361 1.53 11.27 -34.50
N ARG A 362 1.97 10.09 -34.96
CA ARG A 362 1.34 9.37 -36.08
C ARG A 362 0.82 7.98 -35.74
N TYR A 363 1.66 7.12 -35.18
CA TYR A 363 1.35 5.72 -34.89
C TYR A 363 2.00 5.24 -33.60
N PHE A 364 1.65 4.06 -33.13
CA PHE A 364 2.41 3.37 -32.08
C PHE A 364 2.54 1.88 -32.42
N ASP A 365 3.56 1.24 -31.83
CA ASP A 365 3.90 -0.17 -32.06
C ASP A 365 3.69 -1.00 -30.78
N ILE A 366 3.18 -2.22 -30.94
CA ILE A 366 3.13 -3.26 -29.92
C ILE A 366 3.94 -4.45 -30.43
N ASP A 367 5.09 -4.71 -29.82
CA ASP A 367 5.93 -5.88 -30.12
C ASP A 367 5.54 -7.08 -29.23
N TYR A 368 5.48 -8.28 -29.81
CA TYR A 368 5.21 -9.55 -29.12
C TYR A 368 5.86 -10.72 -29.90
N SER A 369 5.95 -11.94 -29.36
CA SER A 369 6.45 -13.08 -30.15
C SER A 369 5.32 -13.73 -30.95
N GLY A 370 5.67 -14.23 -32.12
CA GLY A 370 4.76 -15.00 -32.96
C GLY A 370 5.10 -16.47 -32.92
N ILE A 371 4.11 -17.34 -32.76
CA ILE A 371 4.29 -18.76 -33.06
C ILE A 371 4.26 -18.92 -34.58
N VAL A 372 5.38 -19.30 -35.17
CA VAL A 372 5.43 -19.97 -36.48
C VAL A 372 6.31 -21.20 -36.29
N GLU A 373 5.68 -22.33 -35.94
CA GLU A 373 6.31 -23.63 -36.10
C GLU A 373 6.05 -24.10 -37.53
N GLU A 374 7.11 -24.26 -38.33
CA GLU A 374 6.99 -24.82 -39.68
C GLU A 374 6.44 -26.25 -39.62
N PRO A 375 5.55 -26.64 -40.56
CA PRO A 375 5.00 -27.99 -40.61
C PRO A 375 6.09 -28.96 -41.10
N ARG A 376 6.84 -29.57 -40.17
CA ARG A 376 7.70 -30.71 -40.51
C ARG A 376 6.88 -31.99 -40.52
N ALA A 377 6.77 -32.55 -41.72
CA ALA A 377 6.22 -33.86 -41.99
C ALA A 377 6.77 -34.89 -40.99
N SER A 378 5.85 -35.67 -40.42
CA SER A 378 6.16 -36.76 -39.49
C SER A 378 7.08 -37.78 -40.16
N GLN A 379 8.36 -37.75 -39.82
CA GLN A 379 9.20 -38.93 -39.86
C GLN A 379 9.34 -39.44 -38.43
N THR A 380 8.71 -40.59 -38.22
CA THR A 380 8.92 -41.46 -37.07
C THR A 380 10.41 -41.73 -36.90
N SER A 381 11.00 -41.08 -35.90
CA SER A 381 12.20 -41.57 -35.25
C SER A 381 11.95 -41.56 -33.75
N THR A 382 11.96 -42.76 -33.20
CA THR A 382 12.04 -43.03 -31.77
C THR A 382 13.41 -42.58 -31.30
N ASP A 383 13.52 -41.35 -30.84
CA ASP A 383 14.60 -40.94 -29.93
C ASP A 383 14.00 -39.96 -28.92
N ILE A 384 14.14 -40.31 -27.64
CA ILE A 384 13.73 -39.50 -26.49
C ILE A 384 14.71 -38.32 -26.42
N SER A 385 14.34 -37.23 -27.08
CA SER A 385 15.00 -35.93 -26.98
C SER A 385 14.21 -35.07 -26.01
N ILE A 386 14.76 -34.89 -24.82
CA ILE A 386 14.28 -33.98 -23.76
C ILE A 386 14.29 -32.56 -24.34
N TYR A 387 13.12 -32.04 -24.68
CA TYR A 387 12.93 -30.65 -25.11
C TYR A 387 13.11 -29.74 -23.90
N SER A 388 14.02 -28.76 -23.99
CA SER A 388 14.27 -27.79 -22.92
C SER A 388 13.15 -26.75 -22.88
N ASP A 389 12.20 -26.90 -21.94
CA ASP A 389 11.07 -26.01 -21.66
C ASP A 389 11.48 -24.69 -20.96
N ARG A 390 12.57 -24.04 -21.40
CA ARG A 390 13.04 -22.77 -20.82
C ARG A 390 12.01 -21.63 -20.92
N LYS A 391 11.16 -21.61 -21.96
CA LYS A 391 10.08 -20.63 -22.12
C LYS A 391 9.02 -20.70 -21.01
N ALA A 392 8.85 -21.87 -20.39
CA ALA A 392 7.83 -22.09 -19.37
C ALA A 392 8.26 -21.52 -18.00
N LEU A 393 9.58 -21.36 -17.78
CA LEU A 393 10.13 -20.67 -16.61
C LEU A 393 9.98 -19.15 -16.70
N ASP A 394 9.94 -18.57 -17.90
CA ASP A 394 9.82 -17.12 -18.08
C ASP A 394 8.50 -16.57 -17.53
N THR A 395 7.42 -17.36 -17.52
CA THR A 395 6.10 -16.96 -16.98
C THR A 395 6.08 -16.85 -15.45
N LEU A 396 6.92 -17.66 -14.79
CA LEU A 396 7.12 -17.63 -13.35
C LEU A 396 8.19 -16.60 -12.98
N ARG A 397 8.94 -16.07 -13.94
CA ARG A 397 10.07 -15.17 -13.66
C ARG A 397 9.56 -13.84 -13.10
N ARG A 398 10.07 -13.48 -11.93
CA ARG A 398 9.71 -12.24 -11.23
C ARG A 398 10.90 -11.30 -11.13
N THR A 399 10.71 -10.06 -11.60
CA THR A 399 11.67 -8.98 -11.36
C THR A 399 11.34 -8.32 -10.02
N LEU A 400 12.26 -8.39 -9.06
CA LEU A 400 12.08 -7.78 -7.76
C LEU A 400 12.48 -6.29 -7.79
N PRO A 401 11.75 -5.40 -7.09
CA PRO A 401 12.05 -3.99 -7.03
C PRO A 401 13.36 -3.74 -6.26
N SER A 402 14.20 -2.85 -6.78
CA SER A 402 15.44 -2.44 -6.10
C SER A 402 15.18 -1.23 -5.18
N SER A 403 15.56 -1.34 -3.90
CA SER A 403 15.55 -0.22 -2.95
C SER A 403 16.89 -0.14 -2.24
N GLU A 404 17.55 1.03 -2.31
CA GLU A 404 18.81 1.26 -1.60
C GLU A 404 18.60 1.30 -0.08
N ALA A 405 17.50 1.93 0.38
CA ALA A 405 17.18 2.03 1.80
C ALA A 405 16.93 0.67 2.46
N ALA A 406 16.21 -0.23 1.76
CA ALA A 406 15.89 -1.57 2.24
C ALA A 406 17.16 -2.42 2.51
N ARG A 407 18.28 -2.14 1.83
CA ARG A 407 19.54 -2.88 2.01
C ARG A 407 20.12 -2.74 3.41
N TYR A 408 19.82 -1.65 4.11
CA TYR A 408 20.49 -1.29 5.36
C TYR A 408 19.70 -1.65 6.63
N VAL A 409 18.44 -2.07 6.51
CA VAL A 409 17.54 -2.37 7.63
C VAL A 409 17.29 -3.87 7.80
N ARG A 410 16.65 -4.28 8.90
CA ARG A 410 16.29 -5.69 9.17
C ARG A 410 17.45 -6.67 9.03
N LYS A 411 18.62 -6.29 9.56
CA LYS A 411 19.86 -7.07 9.41
C LYS A 411 19.77 -8.44 10.05
N ILE A 412 19.09 -8.54 11.20
CA ILE A 412 18.89 -9.81 11.90
C ILE A 412 18.10 -10.77 11.02
N GLU A 413 16.98 -10.30 10.48
CA GLU A 413 16.09 -11.05 9.60
C GLU A 413 16.83 -11.44 8.30
N GLN A 414 17.60 -10.52 7.72
CA GLN A 414 18.41 -10.79 6.52
C GLN A 414 19.44 -11.90 6.79
N GLU A 415 20.24 -11.79 7.85
CA GLU A 415 21.26 -12.78 8.19
C GLU A 415 20.65 -14.14 8.53
N THR A 416 19.54 -14.17 9.27
CA THR A 416 18.81 -15.39 9.61
C THR A 416 18.29 -16.10 8.35
N CYS A 417 17.73 -15.35 7.40
CA CYS A 417 17.31 -15.87 6.11
C CYS A 417 18.49 -16.42 5.31
N LEU A 418 19.59 -15.67 5.21
CA LEU A 418 20.78 -16.09 4.47
C LEU A 418 21.39 -17.37 5.05
N GLU A 419 21.51 -17.47 6.37
CA GLU A 419 22.01 -18.68 7.03
C GLU A 419 21.10 -19.89 6.77
N SER A 420 19.78 -19.71 6.80
CA SER A 420 18.82 -20.77 6.49
C SER A 420 18.92 -21.22 5.03
N LEU A 421 19.06 -20.27 4.11
CA LEU A 421 19.22 -20.53 2.68
C LEU A 421 20.57 -21.20 2.35
N GLU A 422 21.65 -20.87 3.07
CA GLU A 422 22.95 -21.52 2.91
C GLU A 422 22.94 -22.96 3.46
N LYS A 423 22.35 -23.19 4.63
CA LYS A 423 22.38 -24.50 5.30
C LYS A 423 21.33 -25.48 4.79
N ARG A 424 20.11 -24.99 4.54
CA ARG A 424 18.94 -25.83 4.23
C ARG A 424 18.33 -25.55 2.85
N ARG A 425 18.78 -24.49 2.15
CA ARG A 425 18.19 -24.01 0.88
C ARG A 425 16.70 -23.68 0.98
N LEU A 426 16.19 -23.47 2.20
CA LEU A 426 14.77 -23.25 2.48
C LEU A 426 14.61 -22.22 3.59
N VAL A 427 13.69 -21.28 3.41
CA VAL A 427 13.26 -20.34 4.45
C VAL A 427 11.79 -19.99 4.26
N TRP A 428 11.10 -19.74 5.37
CA TRP A 428 9.73 -19.24 5.37
C TRP A 428 9.73 -17.78 5.83
N ILE A 429 9.13 -16.88 5.04
CA ILE A 429 8.99 -15.45 5.35
C ILE A 429 7.52 -15.16 5.63
N ALA A 430 7.20 -14.73 6.84
CA ALA A 430 5.88 -14.20 7.16
C ALA A 430 5.91 -12.68 6.98
N SER A 431 5.09 -12.12 6.10
CA SER A 431 5.03 -10.67 5.88
C SER A 431 3.64 -10.21 5.49
N ASP A 432 3.23 -9.08 6.06
CA ASP A 432 2.00 -8.41 5.68
C ASP A 432 2.20 -7.37 4.56
N TRP A 433 1.08 -6.85 4.04
CA TRP A 433 1.01 -5.81 3.03
C TRP A 433 1.80 -4.56 3.42
N GLY A 434 2.61 -4.06 2.48
CA GLY A 434 3.30 -2.78 2.64
C GLY A 434 4.54 -2.81 3.54
N LEU A 435 4.94 -3.98 4.04
CA LEU A 435 6.15 -4.19 4.84
C LEU A 435 7.44 -4.31 4.01
N GLY A 436 7.37 -4.14 2.69
CA GLY A 436 8.57 -4.17 1.81
C GLY A 436 9.18 -5.56 1.65
N ALA A 437 8.34 -6.59 1.53
CA ALA A 437 8.79 -7.99 1.42
C ALA A 437 9.55 -8.25 0.12
N ASP A 438 9.18 -7.60 -0.98
CA ASP A 438 9.81 -7.79 -2.28
C ASP A 438 11.21 -7.15 -2.33
N GLU A 439 11.36 -5.95 -1.76
CA GLU A 439 12.66 -5.28 -1.60
C GLU A 439 13.57 -6.06 -0.65
N PHE A 440 13.00 -6.64 0.41
CA PHE A 440 13.73 -7.53 1.32
C PHE A 440 14.22 -8.79 0.59
N LEU A 441 13.37 -9.43 -0.22
CA LEU A 441 13.75 -10.56 -1.07
C LEU A 441 14.84 -10.18 -2.09
N ALA A 442 14.75 -8.99 -2.71
CA ALA A 442 15.75 -8.51 -3.67
C ALA A 442 17.14 -8.43 -3.04
N GLU A 443 17.22 -7.97 -1.79
CA GLU A 443 18.47 -7.89 -1.03
C GLU A 443 19.02 -9.27 -0.67
N LEU A 444 18.16 -10.23 -0.29
CA LEU A 444 18.57 -11.61 -0.03
C LEU A 444 19.18 -12.27 -1.27
N VAL A 445 18.52 -12.11 -2.42
CA VAL A 445 18.99 -12.65 -3.70
C VAL A 445 20.32 -12.01 -4.10
N GLY A 446 20.45 -10.68 -3.93
CA GLY A 446 21.68 -9.95 -4.20
C GLY A 446 22.89 -10.46 -3.40
N LYS A 447 22.70 -10.76 -2.10
CA LYS A 447 23.77 -11.23 -1.21
C LYS A 447 24.13 -12.71 -1.37
N SER A 448 23.15 -13.57 -1.64
CA SER A 448 23.36 -15.02 -1.72
C SER A 448 24.12 -15.45 -2.99
N SER A 449 23.98 -14.68 -4.09
CA SER A 449 24.43 -15.11 -5.42
C SER A 449 25.10 -14.03 -6.27
N GLY A 450 25.50 -12.89 -5.69
CA GLY A 450 26.19 -11.82 -6.41
C GLY A 450 25.30 -11.06 -7.44
N GLY A 451 23.98 -11.20 -7.34
CA GLY A 451 23.00 -10.39 -8.10
C GLY A 451 22.52 -10.94 -9.45
N ASN A 452 22.99 -12.12 -9.90
CA ASN A 452 22.64 -12.69 -11.22
C ASN A 452 21.66 -13.88 -11.18
N SER A 453 21.12 -14.25 -10.01
CA SER A 453 20.17 -15.36 -9.92
C SER A 453 18.78 -14.99 -10.45
N SER A 454 18.20 -15.91 -11.22
CA SER A 454 16.80 -15.81 -11.62
C SER A 454 15.89 -16.07 -10.41
N VAL A 455 14.83 -15.28 -10.29
CA VAL A 455 13.77 -15.48 -9.29
C VAL A 455 12.52 -15.93 -10.01
N TYR A 456 11.99 -17.08 -9.60
CA TYR A 456 10.73 -17.64 -10.08
C TYR A 456 9.72 -17.60 -8.94
N GLN A 457 8.46 -17.30 -9.23
CA GLN A 457 7.39 -17.18 -8.26
C GLN A 457 6.16 -17.97 -8.68
N LEU A 458 5.63 -18.74 -7.74
CA LEU A 458 4.37 -19.43 -7.82
C LEU A 458 3.41 -18.85 -6.77
N ASP A 459 2.33 -18.21 -7.20
CA ASP A 459 1.30 -17.67 -6.29
C ASP A 459 0.37 -18.79 -5.83
N LEU A 460 0.33 -19.03 -4.52
CA LEU A 460 -0.45 -20.08 -3.87
C LEU A 460 -1.69 -19.56 -3.13
N GLY A 461 -2.00 -18.26 -3.26
CA GLY A 461 -3.12 -17.61 -2.56
C GLY A 461 -4.50 -18.15 -2.92
N ALA A 462 -4.63 -18.83 -4.06
CA ALA A 462 -5.88 -19.36 -4.59
C ALA A 462 -6.12 -20.85 -4.29
N TYR A 463 -5.20 -21.54 -3.62
CA TYR A 463 -5.28 -23.00 -3.39
C TYR A 463 -5.38 -23.34 -1.91
N GLY A 464 -6.32 -24.22 -1.54
CA GLY A 464 -6.54 -24.67 -0.15
C GLY A 464 -6.08 -26.11 0.12
N SER A 465 -5.63 -26.84 -0.91
CA SER A 465 -5.18 -28.23 -0.78
C SER A 465 -4.06 -28.61 -1.74
N ARG A 466 -3.37 -29.73 -1.48
CA ARG A 466 -2.32 -30.28 -2.35
C ARG A 466 -2.84 -30.55 -3.76
N GLU A 467 -4.01 -31.18 -3.87
CA GLU A 467 -4.62 -31.56 -5.13
C GLU A 467 -5.01 -30.31 -5.95
N GLU A 468 -5.59 -29.30 -5.29
CA GLU A 468 -5.90 -28.01 -5.93
C GLU A 468 -4.64 -27.29 -6.38
N MET A 469 -3.57 -27.32 -5.59
CA MET A 469 -2.30 -26.72 -5.97
C MET A 469 -1.70 -27.42 -7.20
N LEU A 470 -1.60 -28.75 -7.19
CA LEU A 470 -1.02 -29.51 -8.30
C LEU A 470 -1.86 -29.40 -9.59
N ALA A 471 -3.19 -29.45 -9.46
CA ALA A 471 -4.10 -29.23 -10.58
C ALA A 471 -4.07 -27.77 -11.07
N GLY A 472 -3.98 -26.83 -10.13
CA GLY A 472 -3.87 -25.39 -10.35
C GLY A 472 -2.60 -25.04 -11.12
N VAL A 473 -1.43 -25.56 -10.72
CA VAL A 473 -0.18 -25.36 -11.45
C VAL A 473 -0.30 -25.80 -12.91
N ARG A 474 -0.94 -26.96 -13.15
CA ARG A 474 -1.19 -27.45 -14.52
C ARG A 474 -2.16 -26.57 -15.29
N ARG A 475 -3.21 -26.08 -14.63
CA ARG A 475 -4.22 -25.19 -15.23
C ARG A 475 -3.65 -23.81 -15.55
N ASP A 476 -2.85 -23.25 -14.64
CA ASP A 476 -2.44 -21.86 -14.63
C ASP A 476 -1.11 -21.65 -15.40
N PHE A 477 -0.23 -22.67 -15.45
CA PHE A 477 1.07 -22.61 -16.14
C PHE A 477 1.23 -23.65 -17.27
N GLY A 478 0.24 -24.51 -17.50
CA GLY A 478 0.26 -25.50 -18.60
C GLY A 478 1.24 -26.67 -18.41
N LEU A 479 1.98 -26.72 -17.31
CA LEU A 479 2.96 -27.75 -16.97
C LEU A 479 2.48 -28.55 -15.78
N THR A 480 2.80 -29.84 -15.74
CA THR A 480 2.72 -30.56 -14.47
C THR A 480 3.77 -30.03 -13.49
N PHE A 481 3.51 -30.12 -12.18
CA PHE A 481 4.47 -29.69 -11.17
C PHE A 481 5.83 -30.41 -11.30
N GLN A 482 5.83 -31.67 -11.76
CA GLN A 482 7.06 -32.42 -12.05
C GLN A 482 7.86 -31.81 -13.21
N GLN A 483 7.20 -31.45 -14.32
CA GLN A 483 7.85 -30.78 -15.45
C GLN A 483 8.39 -29.40 -15.05
N LEU A 484 7.68 -28.68 -14.19
CA LEU A 484 8.17 -27.43 -13.60
C LEU A 484 9.47 -27.66 -12.81
N CYS A 485 9.50 -28.67 -11.94
CA CYS A 485 10.71 -29.02 -11.20
C CYS A 485 11.85 -29.44 -12.14
N GLU A 486 11.57 -30.16 -13.23
CA GLU A 486 12.57 -30.53 -14.22
C GLU A 486 13.18 -29.31 -14.90
N CYS A 487 12.37 -28.32 -15.27
CA CYS A 487 12.88 -27.05 -15.82
C CYS A 487 13.74 -26.30 -14.79
N ILE A 488 13.25 -26.15 -13.55
CA ILE A 488 13.98 -25.47 -12.47
C ILE A 488 15.31 -26.18 -12.16
N SER A 489 15.34 -27.51 -12.21
CA SER A 489 16.55 -28.30 -11.94
C SER A 489 17.71 -28.04 -12.91
N GLN A 490 17.39 -27.57 -14.12
CA GLN A 490 18.36 -27.23 -15.17
C GLN A 490 18.94 -25.82 -15.01
N GLU A 491 18.37 -24.99 -14.14
CA GLU A 491 18.88 -23.64 -13.88
C GLU A 491 20.08 -23.68 -12.90
N PRO A 492 21.14 -22.90 -13.16
CA PRO A 492 22.40 -23.03 -12.44
C PRO A 492 22.35 -22.45 -11.01
N ASP A 493 21.70 -21.31 -10.82
CA ASP A 493 21.43 -20.70 -9.53
C ASP A 493 20.12 -19.90 -9.64
N CYS A 494 19.08 -20.37 -8.96
CA CYS A 494 17.78 -19.71 -8.98
C CYS A 494 17.07 -19.77 -7.62
N PHE A 495 16.21 -18.79 -7.41
CA PHE A 495 15.27 -18.76 -6.31
C PHE A 495 13.89 -19.16 -6.82
N LEU A 496 13.21 -20.03 -6.08
CA LEU A 496 11.78 -20.29 -6.25
C LEU A 496 11.04 -19.72 -5.04
N VAL A 497 9.97 -18.95 -5.29
CA VAL A 497 9.15 -18.32 -4.26
C VAL A 497 7.76 -18.93 -4.32
N PHE A 498 7.32 -19.60 -3.26
CA PHE A 498 5.93 -19.95 -3.04
C PHE A 498 5.26 -18.79 -2.33
N ASP A 499 4.47 -18.01 -3.07
CA ASP A 499 3.91 -16.74 -2.59
C ASP A 499 2.47 -16.89 -2.08
N ASP A 500 2.06 -15.98 -1.20
CA ASP A 500 0.73 -15.86 -0.58
C ASP A 500 0.14 -17.18 -0.03
N VAL A 501 0.95 -18.03 0.60
CA VAL A 501 0.47 -19.28 1.22
C VAL A 501 -0.57 -18.96 2.30
N VAL A 502 -1.79 -19.43 2.06
CA VAL A 502 -2.91 -19.28 3.00
C VAL A 502 -2.76 -20.29 4.14
N LEU A 503 -2.81 -19.79 5.37
CA LEU A 503 -2.74 -20.59 6.59
C LEU A 503 -4.13 -20.61 7.23
N GLU A 504 -4.84 -21.73 7.13
CA GLU A 504 -6.13 -21.94 7.82
C GLU A 504 -5.88 -22.53 9.22
N ASP A 505 -6.48 -21.92 10.25
CA ASP A 505 -6.42 -22.38 11.65
C ASP A 505 -7.70 -23.14 12.01
N ASP A 506 -7.95 -24.29 11.38
CA ASP A 506 -9.04 -25.13 11.87
C ASP A 506 -8.56 -25.96 13.07
N SER A 507 -8.61 -25.33 14.25
CA SER A 507 -8.36 -25.96 15.57
C SER A 507 -9.25 -27.18 15.89
N ARG A 508 -10.07 -27.64 14.93
CA ARG A 508 -10.91 -28.84 14.97
C ARG A 508 -10.49 -29.92 13.96
N ALA A 509 -9.59 -29.64 13.03
CA ALA A 509 -9.04 -30.64 12.11
C ALA A 509 -7.82 -31.29 12.76
N THR A 510 -7.93 -32.56 13.13
CA THR A 510 -6.85 -33.34 13.75
C THR A 510 -5.65 -33.60 12.84
N ASP A 511 -5.64 -33.09 11.60
CA ASP A 511 -4.49 -33.17 10.70
C ASP A 511 -4.40 -31.87 9.86
N ASN A 512 -3.34 -31.09 10.10
CA ASN A 512 -2.97 -29.88 9.35
C ASN A 512 -2.49 -30.25 7.92
N SER A 513 -3.37 -30.81 7.10
CA SER A 513 -3.02 -31.51 5.86
C SER A 513 -2.34 -30.61 4.82
N TYR A 514 -2.77 -29.35 4.68
CA TYR A 514 -2.22 -28.46 3.65
C TYR A 514 -0.85 -27.88 4.01
N LEU A 515 -0.65 -27.46 5.26
CA LEU A 515 0.64 -26.95 5.73
C LEU A 515 1.72 -28.04 5.71
N LEU A 516 1.35 -29.25 6.13
CA LEU A 516 2.20 -30.43 6.03
C LEU A 516 2.49 -30.74 4.56
N ALA A 517 1.47 -30.69 3.70
CA ALA A 517 1.64 -30.94 2.27
C ALA A 517 2.59 -29.94 1.60
N ILE A 518 2.49 -28.64 1.91
CA ILE A 518 3.40 -27.60 1.40
C ILE A 518 4.84 -27.86 1.86
N SER A 519 5.01 -28.28 3.12
CA SER A 519 6.34 -28.62 3.66
C SER A 519 6.94 -29.85 2.95
N GLU A 520 6.15 -30.90 2.74
CA GLU A 520 6.55 -32.10 1.99
C GLU A 520 6.87 -31.78 0.51
N ILE A 521 6.07 -30.91 -0.12
CA ILE A 521 6.31 -30.44 -1.49
C ILE A 521 7.63 -29.66 -1.56
N ALA A 522 7.87 -28.76 -0.61
CA ALA A 522 9.10 -27.99 -0.53
C ALA A 522 10.34 -28.89 -0.38
N GLU A 523 10.28 -29.88 0.49
CA GLU A 523 11.35 -30.89 0.63
C GLU A 523 11.56 -31.67 -0.66
N GLY A 524 10.48 -32.14 -1.31
CA GLY A 524 10.56 -32.85 -2.59
C GLY A 524 11.18 -32.01 -3.73
N VAL A 525 10.86 -30.71 -3.79
CA VAL A 525 11.48 -29.78 -4.75
C VAL A 525 12.98 -29.66 -4.49
N LEU A 526 13.41 -29.57 -3.23
CA LEU A 526 14.82 -29.44 -2.88
C LEU A 526 15.62 -30.73 -3.16
N GLU A 527 15.01 -31.90 -2.94
CA GLU A 527 15.62 -33.19 -3.28
C GLU A 527 15.79 -33.35 -4.80
N TYR A 528 14.79 -32.92 -5.57
CA TYR A 528 14.80 -33.06 -7.03
C TYR A 528 15.65 -31.98 -7.73
N CYS A 529 15.65 -30.74 -7.22
CA CYS A 529 16.35 -29.59 -7.79
C CYS A 529 17.57 -29.21 -6.93
N PRO A 530 18.80 -29.62 -7.29
CA PRO A 530 19.97 -29.43 -6.41
C PRO A 530 20.42 -27.96 -6.28
N ASN A 531 20.14 -27.14 -7.28
CA ASN A 531 20.63 -25.75 -7.36
C ASN A 531 19.59 -24.70 -6.93
N VAL A 532 18.37 -25.12 -6.55
CA VAL A 532 17.31 -24.18 -6.16
C VAL A 532 17.45 -23.77 -4.70
N ARG A 533 17.15 -22.50 -4.42
CA ARG A 533 16.86 -21.97 -3.10
C ARG A 533 15.37 -21.62 -3.02
N LEU A 534 14.64 -22.19 -2.07
CA LEU A 534 13.21 -22.06 -1.94
C LEU A 534 12.84 -21.07 -0.82
N VAL A 535 11.94 -20.14 -1.13
CA VAL A 535 11.36 -19.19 -0.17
C VAL A 535 9.85 -19.43 -0.14
N ILE A 536 9.30 -19.66 1.03
CA ILE A 536 7.84 -19.72 1.22
C ILE A 536 7.40 -18.40 1.85
N ARG A 537 6.35 -17.76 1.33
CA ARG A 537 5.81 -16.51 1.85
C ARG A 537 4.34 -16.66 2.25
N SER A 538 4.01 -16.18 3.43
CA SER A 538 2.64 -16.13 3.95
C SER A 538 2.39 -14.81 4.68
N ARG A 539 1.13 -14.51 5.00
CA ARG A 539 0.76 -13.29 5.75
C ARG A 539 1.00 -13.39 7.26
N ARG A 540 1.25 -14.62 7.75
CA ARG A 540 1.26 -15.00 9.16
C ARG A 540 2.27 -16.09 9.44
N ASN A 541 2.69 -16.20 10.70
CA ASN A 541 3.54 -17.30 11.14
C ASN A 541 2.76 -18.63 11.10
N PRO A 542 3.33 -19.70 10.54
CA PRO A 542 2.76 -21.05 10.63
C PRO A 542 2.82 -21.57 12.07
N VAL A 543 1.75 -22.22 12.54
CA VAL A 543 1.59 -22.63 13.96
C VAL A 543 2.49 -23.81 14.33
N GLN A 544 2.83 -24.70 13.38
CA GLN A 544 3.73 -25.84 13.59
C GLN A 544 4.51 -26.17 12.30
N THR A 545 5.77 -25.74 12.21
CA THR A 545 6.65 -26.08 11.07
C THR A 545 8.06 -26.39 11.56
N LYS A 546 8.77 -27.27 10.82
CA LYS A 546 10.21 -27.53 11.00
C LYS A 546 11.08 -26.57 10.18
N ILE A 547 10.47 -25.79 9.30
CA ILE A 547 11.12 -24.79 8.45
C ILE A 547 11.45 -23.57 9.31
N ASN A 548 12.60 -22.95 9.08
CA ASN A 548 12.96 -21.72 9.78
C ASN A 548 12.05 -20.58 9.30
N VAL A 549 11.35 -19.92 10.23
CA VAL A 549 10.40 -18.84 9.93
C VAL A 549 11.03 -17.50 10.33
N VAL A 550 10.97 -16.55 9.41
CA VAL A 550 11.39 -15.16 9.63
C VAL A 550 10.18 -14.26 9.41
N GLU A 551 9.76 -13.57 10.46
CA GLU A 551 8.65 -12.61 10.42
C GLU A 551 9.17 -11.21 10.10
N LEU A 552 8.63 -10.59 9.05
CA LEU A 552 8.83 -9.18 8.77
C LEU A 552 7.78 -8.38 9.53
N THR A 553 8.23 -7.51 10.42
CA THR A 553 7.39 -6.55 11.13
C THR A 553 7.62 -5.13 10.58
N SER A 554 6.80 -4.17 11.00
CA SER A 554 7.11 -2.75 10.83
C SER A 554 8.54 -2.44 11.30
N LEU A 555 9.18 -1.48 10.64
CA LEU A 555 10.49 -0.98 11.07
C LEU A 555 10.31 -0.32 12.44
N ASP A 556 11.18 -0.67 13.39
CA ASP A 556 11.30 0.11 14.61
C ASP A 556 11.95 1.47 14.31
N ASP A 557 11.95 2.42 15.26
CA ASP A 557 12.47 3.76 14.95
C ASP A 557 13.95 3.75 14.53
N VAL A 558 14.75 2.75 14.94
CA VAL A 558 16.16 2.66 14.55
C VAL A 558 16.29 2.19 13.11
N ASP A 559 15.59 1.12 12.74
CA ASP A 559 15.55 0.67 11.37
C ASP A 559 14.91 1.73 10.47
N ALA A 560 13.86 2.42 10.92
CA ALA A 560 13.27 3.53 10.19
C ALA A 560 14.25 4.71 10.04
N MET A 561 15.04 5.02 11.06
CA MET A 561 16.11 6.03 10.96
C MET A 561 17.15 5.64 9.92
N ILE A 562 17.60 4.38 9.94
CA ILE A 562 18.56 3.86 8.96
C ILE A 562 17.94 3.87 7.56
N TYR A 563 16.68 3.49 7.43
CA TYR A 563 15.93 3.52 6.18
C TYR A 563 15.89 4.94 5.62
N ILE A 564 15.37 5.91 6.38
CA ILE A 564 15.25 7.33 5.99
C ILE A 564 16.63 7.91 5.65
N LYS A 565 17.66 7.58 6.43
CA LYS A 565 19.03 8.05 6.20
C LYS A 565 19.58 7.64 4.84
N ASN A 566 19.22 6.45 4.36
CA ASN A 566 19.68 5.88 3.09
C ASN A 566 18.62 5.99 1.98
N HIS A 567 17.49 6.63 2.24
CA HIS A 567 16.43 6.83 1.25
C HIS A 567 16.75 8.03 0.35
N PRO A 568 16.52 7.96 -0.98
CA PRO A 568 16.86 9.05 -1.92
C PRO A 568 16.23 10.41 -1.59
N ARG A 569 15.01 10.39 -1.03
CA ARG A 569 14.26 11.59 -0.60
C ARG A 569 14.42 11.93 0.88
N GLY A 570 15.13 11.09 1.63
CA GLY A 570 15.48 11.31 3.03
C GLY A 570 16.87 11.94 3.12
N GLY A 571 17.81 11.19 3.69
CA GLY A 571 19.21 11.60 3.86
C GLY A 571 19.60 11.84 5.31
N ARG A 572 20.91 12.08 5.53
CA ARG A 572 21.50 12.19 6.89
C ARG A 572 20.93 13.37 7.68
N ASP A 573 20.62 14.46 7.01
CA ASP A 573 20.16 15.70 7.66
C ASP A 573 18.71 15.58 8.14
N LEU A 574 17.88 14.82 7.42
CA LEU A 574 16.48 14.58 7.80
C LEU A 574 16.34 13.46 8.84
N ALA A 575 17.25 12.48 8.87
CA ALA A 575 17.22 11.32 9.78
C ALA A 575 17.56 11.67 11.25
N THR A 576 16.88 12.66 11.82
CA THR A 576 16.97 13.07 13.22
C THR A 576 15.95 12.32 14.09
N ASP A 577 16.22 12.14 15.38
CA ASP A 577 15.30 11.49 16.36
C ASP A 577 13.86 12.03 16.25
N ASN A 578 13.71 13.35 16.23
CA ASN A 578 12.40 14.01 16.17
C ASN A 578 11.66 13.74 14.84
N PHE A 579 12.38 13.82 13.72
CA PHE A 579 11.79 13.57 12.41
C PHE A 579 11.37 12.11 12.26
N VAL A 580 12.25 11.17 12.64
CA VAL A 580 11.97 9.73 12.53
C VAL A 580 10.78 9.33 13.39
N ARG A 581 10.71 9.77 14.65
CA ARG A 581 9.55 9.50 15.51
C ARG A 581 8.26 10.06 14.91
N LYS A 582 8.31 11.27 14.35
CA LYS A 582 7.15 11.87 13.70
C LYS A 582 6.71 11.04 12.48
N ILE A 583 7.63 10.65 11.60
CA ILE A 583 7.34 9.79 10.46
C ILE A 583 6.81 8.42 10.92
N CYS A 584 7.44 7.76 11.89
CA CYS A 584 6.99 6.45 12.39
C CYS A 584 5.61 6.55 13.03
N SER A 585 5.34 7.63 13.77
CA SER A 585 4.02 7.89 14.33
C SER A 585 2.95 8.03 13.25
N TYR A 586 3.33 8.59 12.10
CA TYR A 586 2.48 8.82 10.96
C TYR A 586 2.39 7.63 10.02
N THR A 587 3.29 6.65 10.06
CA THR A 587 3.39 5.53 9.08
C THR A 587 3.25 4.14 9.69
N ASP A 588 3.23 4.06 11.03
CA ASP A 588 3.38 2.82 11.81
C ASP A 588 4.64 2.02 11.47
N GLY A 589 5.70 2.72 11.02
CA GLY A 589 6.97 2.11 10.63
C GLY A 589 6.90 1.26 9.35
N MET A 590 5.82 1.36 8.56
CA MET A 590 5.70 0.61 7.31
C MET A 590 6.54 1.26 6.20
N PRO A 591 7.50 0.56 5.57
CA PRO A 591 8.36 1.12 4.53
C PRO A 591 7.60 1.84 3.41
N SER A 592 6.57 1.20 2.84
CA SER A 592 5.79 1.79 1.75
C SER A 592 5.09 3.11 2.15
N ARG A 593 4.72 3.27 3.42
CA ARG A 593 4.13 4.52 3.94
C ARG A 593 5.19 5.52 4.36
N ILE A 594 6.39 5.07 4.77
CA ILE A 594 7.55 5.94 4.96
C ILE A 594 7.91 6.61 3.64
N ASP A 595 7.93 5.86 2.53
CA ASP A 595 8.18 6.41 1.20
C ASP A 595 7.14 7.49 0.85
N SER A 596 5.84 7.20 1.01
CA SER A 596 4.78 8.20 0.78
C SER A 596 4.87 9.41 1.70
N ALA A 597 5.19 9.22 2.99
CA ALA A 597 5.31 10.32 3.93
C ALA A 597 6.52 11.22 3.62
N LEU A 598 7.62 10.64 3.14
CA LEU A 598 8.77 11.43 2.66
C LEU A 598 8.40 12.26 1.43
N ASP A 599 7.54 11.74 0.55
CA ASP A 599 7.00 12.47 -0.59
C ASP A 599 6.09 13.63 -0.14
N ASP A 600 5.19 13.37 0.80
CA ASP A 600 4.28 14.38 1.35
C ASP A 600 5.05 15.52 2.04
N VAL A 601 6.10 15.19 2.80
CA VAL A 601 6.95 16.19 3.47
C VAL A 601 7.60 17.15 2.47
N GLN A 602 7.92 16.71 1.25
CA GLN A 602 8.45 17.60 0.22
C GLN A 602 7.42 18.61 -0.30
N VAL A 603 6.13 18.29 -0.19
CA VAL A 603 5.03 19.12 -0.68
C VAL A 603 4.48 20.05 0.41
N VAL A 604 4.12 19.49 1.58
CA VAL A 604 3.43 20.23 2.65
C VAL A 604 4.36 20.61 3.81
N GLY A 605 5.61 20.15 3.80
CA GLY A 605 6.54 20.31 4.90
C GLY A 605 6.18 19.44 6.12
N LEU A 606 7.09 19.38 7.09
CA LEU A 606 6.90 18.57 8.30
C LEU A 606 5.71 19.04 9.16
N GLU A 607 5.46 20.36 9.21
CA GLU A 607 4.33 20.94 9.95
C GLU A 607 2.97 20.57 9.30
N GLY A 608 2.92 20.51 7.97
CA GLY A 608 1.71 20.20 7.20
C GLY A 608 1.40 18.71 7.07
N LEU A 609 2.27 17.81 7.54
CA LEU A 609 2.12 16.36 7.37
C LEU A 609 0.79 15.82 7.94
N HIS A 610 0.23 16.45 8.97
CA HIS A 610 -1.07 16.08 9.52
C HIS A 610 -2.21 16.16 8.48
N LEU A 611 -2.08 17.01 7.45
CA LEU A 611 -3.07 17.14 6.37
C LEU A 611 -3.13 15.89 5.50
N ALA A 612 -2.00 15.19 5.32
CA ALA A 612 -1.92 13.95 4.58
C ALA A 612 -2.27 12.72 5.43
N ASN A 613 -2.47 12.86 6.75
CA ASN A 613 -2.69 11.71 7.65
C ASN A 613 -4.12 11.17 7.53
N PRO A 614 -4.34 9.93 7.05
CA PRO A 614 -5.69 9.36 6.97
C PRO A 614 -6.35 9.25 8.35
N ASP A 615 -5.57 8.96 9.40
CA ASP A 615 -6.09 8.80 10.77
C ASP A 615 -6.60 10.14 11.36
N VAL A 616 -6.27 11.29 10.74
CA VAL A 616 -6.65 12.65 11.19
C VAL A 616 -7.53 13.38 10.18
N SER A 617 -7.10 13.46 8.91
CA SER A 617 -7.79 14.16 7.81
C SER A 617 -8.83 13.30 7.10
N GLY A 618 -8.93 12.01 7.43
CA GLY A 618 -9.91 11.10 6.87
C GLY A 618 -9.71 10.81 5.37
N LYS A 619 -10.81 10.64 4.65
CA LYS A 619 -10.82 10.13 3.26
C LYS A 619 -10.03 11.00 2.26
N ALA A 620 -9.88 12.29 2.51
CA ALA A 620 -9.14 13.21 1.65
C ALA A 620 -7.62 12.94 1.60
N ALA A 621 -7.10 12.23 2.62
CA ALA A 621 -5.70 11.92 2.82
C ALA A 621 -5.30 10.52 2.29
N LEU A 622 -6.20 9.81 1.60
CA LEU A 622 -5.93 8.46 1.09
C LEU A 622 -5.26 8.52 -0.29
N HIS A 623 -4.06 7.93 -0.38
CA HIS A 623 -3.24 7.95 -1.59
C HIS A 623 -3.21 6.62 -2.36
N LEU A 624 -3.55 5.50 -1.70
CA LEU A 624 -3.39 4.16 -2.27
C LEU A 624 -4.70 3.35 -2.19
N PRO A 625 -5.10 2.67 -3.27
CA PRO A 625 -6.23 1.76 -3.22
C PRO A 625 -5.89 0.55 -2.33
N PRO A 626 -6.90 -0.02 -1.64
CA PRO A 626 -6.69 -1.21 -0.82
C PRO A 626 -6.32 -2.42 -1.68
N PRO A 627 -5.50 -3.36 -1.19
CA PRO A 627 -5.28 -4.64 -1.85
C PRO A 627 -6.62 -5.37 -2.08
N PRO A 628 -6.88 -5.95 -3.28
CA PRO A 628 -8.15 -6.60 -3.58
C PRO A 628 -8.54 -7.71 -2.59
N GLY A 629 -7.57 -8.54 -2.18
CA GLY A 629 -7.81 -9.61 -1.21
C GLY A 629 -8.18 -9.11 0.19
N LEU A 630 -7.69 -7.92 0.59
CA LEU A 630 -8.10 -7.28 1.84
C LEU A 630 -9.55 -6.78 1.75
N ALA A 631 -9.89 -6.12 0.66
CA ALA A 631 -11.25 -5.62 0.42
C ALA A 631 -12.27 -6.77 0.42
N GLU A 632 -11.94 -7.89 -0.23
CA GLU A 632 -12.78 -9.09 -0.24
C GLU A 632 -12.95 -9.69 1.17
N THR A 633 -11.87 -9.80 1.94
CA THR A 633 -11.91 -10.35 3.30
C THR A 633 -12.83 -9.53 4.21
N ILE A 634 -12.77 -8.20 4.12
CA ILE A 634 -13.63 -7.32 4.93
C ILE A 634 -15.07 -7.33 4.41
N ALA A 635 -15.28 -7.35 3.10
CA ALA A 635 -16.63 -7.46 2.52
C ALA A 635 -17.32 -8.76 2.96
N LYS A 636 -16.60 -9.88 3.03
CA LYS A 636 -17.10 -11.16 3.56
C LYS A 636 -17.55 -11.06 5.02
N LEU A 637 -16.87 -10.26 5.86
CA LEU A 637 -17.28 -10.02 7.24
C LEU A 637 -18.53 -9.13 7.34
N GLU A 638 -18.58 -8.05 6.56
CA GLU A 638 -19.66 -7.07 6.58
C GLU A 638 -20.97 -7.61 6.01
N GLN A 639 -20.90 -8.42 4.96
CA GLN A 639 -22.06 -8.97 4.25
C GLN A 639 -22.46 -10.37 4.76
N SER A 640 -21.82 -10.86 5.82
CA SER A 640 -22.11 -12.19 6.37
C SER A 640 -23.46 -12.26 7.06
N ASP A 641 -24.17 -13.37 6.87
CA ASP A 641 -25.37 -13.70 7.65
C ASP A 641 -25.03 -14.18 9.08
N ASP A 642 -23.77 -14.50 9.39
CA ASP A 642 -23.34 -14.91 10.73
C ASP A 642 -23.32 -13.68 11.69
N PRO A 643 -24.14 -13.67 12.76
CA PRO A 643 -24.13 -12.59 13.75
C PRO A 643 -22.76 -12.36 14.39
N GLY A 644 -21.93 -13.41 14.49
CA GLY A 644 -20.56 -13.28 14.97
C GLY A 644 -19.65 -12.53 14.01
N ALA A 645 -19.82 -12.72 12.69
CA ALA A 645 -19.02 -12.04 11.68
C ALA A 645 -19.37 -10.55 11.62
N LEU A 646 -20.67 -10.22 11.70
CA LEU A 646 -21.14 -8.84 11.80
C LEU A 646 -20.66 -8.14 13.09
N ARG A 647 -20.64 -8.85 14.24
CA ARG A 647 -20.05 -8.30 15.47
C ARG A 647 -18.55 -8.09 15.35
N ALA A 648 -17.82 -9.02 14.74
CA ALA A 648 -16.39 -8.87 14.48
C ALA A 648 -16.11 -7.67 13.58
N PHE A 649 -16.89 -7.47 12.52
CA PHE A 649 -16.79 -6.27 11.67
C PHE A 649 -17.03 -4.97 12.46
N ARG A 650 -18.05 -4.93 13.34
CA ARG A 650 -18.29 -3.78 14.22
C ARG A 650 -17.13 -3.55 15.19
N LEU A 651 -16.57 -4.61 15.77
CA LEU A 651 -15.38 -4.51 16.62
C LEU A 651 -14.20 -3.95 15.84
N LEU A 652 -13.98 -4.41 14.60
CA LEU A 652 -12.93 -3.90 13.73
C LEU A 652 -13.10 -2.41 13.43
N ALA A 653 -14.33 -1.96 13.13
CA ALA A 653 -14.64 -0.55 12.92
C ALA A 653 -14.45 0.30 14.20
N VAL A 654 -14.68 -0.26 15.39
CA VAL A 654 -14.38 0.43 16.66
C VAL A 654 -12.88 0.52 16.90
N LEU A 655 -12.16 -0.59 16.73
CA LEU A 655 -10.71 -0.65 16.95
C LEU A 655 -9.94 0.23 15.95
N SER A 656 -10.48 0.49 14.75
CA SER A 656 -9.83 1.40 13.78
C SER A 656 -9.80 2.86 14.26
N MET A 657 -10.59 3.22 15.28
CA MET A 657 -10.50 4.53 15.92
C MET A 657 -9.26 4.70 16.81
N PHE A 658 -8.56 3.60 17.14
CA PHE A 658 -7.41 3.56 18.05
C PHE A 658 -6.17 3.03 17.30
N PRO A 659 -5.42 3.88 16.59
CA PRO A 659 -4.26 3.43 15.79
C PRO A 659 -3.16 2.73 16.61
N ARG A 660 -3.03 3.03 17.91
CA ARG A 660 -2.11 2.33 18.82
C ARG A 660 -2.71 1.09 19.48
N GLY A 661 -3.91 0.71 19.07
CA GLY A 661 -4.70 -0.39 19.62
C GLY A 661 -5.39 -0.07 20.92
N GLU A 662 -6.19 -1.01 21.41
CA GLU A 662 -6.91 -0.89 22.68
C GLU A 662 -7.21 -2.28 23.27
N TYR A 663 -7.41 -2.37 24.59
CA TYR A 663 -7.84 -3.63 25.21
C TYR A 663 -9.29 -3.95 24.89
N LEU A 664 -9.58 -5.24 24.66
CA LEU A 664 -10.95 -5.71 24.45
C LEU A 664 -11.89 -5.30 25.59
N GLU A 665 -11.43 -5.34 26.85
CA GLU A 665 -12.26 -4.98 28.00
C GLU A 665 -12.64 -3.48 27.98
N SER A 666 -11.75 -2.61 27.51
CA SER A 666 -12.02 -1.16 27.36
C SER A 666 -13.12 -0.89 26.35
N VAL A 667 -13.11 -1.60 25.21
CA VAL A 667 -14.09 -1.42 24.13
C VAL A 667 -15.29 -2.37 24.24
N ARG A 668 -15.32 -3.25 25.24
CA ARG A 668 -16.31 -4.33 25.36
C ARG A 668 -17.76 -3.85 25.25
N ARG A 669 -18.07 -2.68 25.81
CA ARG A 669 -19.43 -2.07 25.78
C ARG A 669 -19.50 -0.80 24.94
N PHE A 670 -18.59 -0.65 23.98
CA PHE A 670 -18.54 0.54 23.12
C PHE A 670 -19.84 0.74 22.32
N ASP A 671 -20.46 -0.35 21.85
CA ASP A 671 -21.76 -0.34 21.16
C ASP A 671 -22.96 -0.51 22.12
N GLY A 672 -22.77 -0.19 23.40
CA GLY A 672 -23.82 -0.21 24.42
C GLY A 672 -24.46 -1.59 24.63
N ALA A 673 -25.60 -1.83 23.98
CA ALA A 673 -26.39 -3.05 24.11
C ALA A 673 -25.77 -4.28 23.43
N ASN A 674 -24.80 -4.09 22.52
CA ASN A 674 -24.12 -5.17 21.80
C ASN A 674 -22.67 -5.32 22.29
N PRO A 675 -22.41 -6.11 23.34
CA PRO A 675 -21.05 -6.27 23.84
C PRO A 675 -20.18 -7.10 22.88
N PHE A 676 -18.89 -6.78 22.83
CA PHE A 676 -17.90 -7.58 22.12
C PHE A 676 -17.36 -8.71 23.01
N HIS A 677 -17.05 -9.84 22.38
CA HIS A 677 -16.57 -11.05 23.05
C HIS A 677 -15.17 -11.46 22.57
N PRO A 678 -14.41 -12.23 23.37
CA PRO A 678 -13.09 -12.72 22.95
C PRO A 678 -13.08 -13.50 21.62
N GLN A 679 -14.19 -14.15 21.27
CA GLN A 679 -14.36 -14.85 20.00
C GLN A 679 -14.39 -13.89 18.80
N ASP A 680 -14.97 -12.70 18.95
CA ASP A 680 -15.03 -11.69 17.90
C ASP A 680 -13.61 -11.16 17.62
N ALA A 681 -12.83 -10.88 18.68
CA ALA A 681 -11.43 -10.49 18.57
C ALA A 681 -10.56 -11.61 17.98
N ARG A 682 -10.74 -12.86 18.43
CA ARG A 682 -10.02 -14.01 17.88
C ARG A 682 -10.26 -14.15 16.39
N ARG A 683 -11.50 -14.04 15.91
CA ARG A 683 -11.80 -14.07 14.47
C ARG A 683 -11.05 -12.98 13.68
N LEU A 684 -10.92 -11.76 14.21
CA LEU A 684 -10.13 -10.70 13.55
C LEU A 684 -8.62 -11.01 13.56
N ILE A 685 -8.15 -11.60 14.66
CA ILE A 685 -6.80 -12.16 14.81
C ILE A 685 -6.65 -13.46 14.01
N ASP A 686 -7.69 -14.07 13.46
CA ASP A 686 -7.56 -15.25 12.59
C ASP A 686 -7.51 -14.80 11.11
N LEU A 687 -8.11 -13.65 10.80
CA LEU A 687 -8.18 -13.06 9.45
C LEU A 687 -7.06 -12.08 9.10
N ALA A 688 -6.03 -11.93 9.94
CA ALA A 688 -4.93 -10.97 9.74
C ALA A 688 -5.36 -9.50 9.73
N LEU A 689 -6.50 -9.17 10.32
CA LEU A 689 -7.00 -7.81 10.37
C LEU A 689 -6.53 -7.05 11.61
N VAL A 690 -6.24 -7.79 12.68
CA VAL A 690 -5.83 -7.27 13.99
C VAL A 690 -4.65 -8.08 14.53
N ASP A 691 -3.66 -7.38 15.07
CA ASP A 691 -2.54 -7.96 15.81
C ASP A 691 -2.72 -7.81 17.32
N THR A 692 -2.03 -8.66 18.08
CA THR A 692 -1.94 -8.55 19.53
C THR A 692 -0.59 -7.98 19.94
N GLY A 693 -0.56 -6.83 20.59
CA GLY A 693 0.65 -6.23 21.15
C GLY A 693 0.89 -6.66 22.60
N GLU A 694 2.12 -7.05 22.92
CA GLU A 694 2.60 -7.19 24.31
C GLU A 694 3.26 -5.89 24.76
N ILE A 695 2.87 -5.39 25.94
CA ILE A 695 3.52 -4.24 26.57
C ILE A 695 4.65 -4.79 27.44
N THR A 696 5.88 -4.74 26.92
CA THR A 696 7.05 -5.22 27.68
C THR A 696 7.37 -4.29 28.86
N SER A 697 7.32 -4.84 30.07
CA SER A 697 7.86 -4.23 31.29
C SER A 697 9.25 -4.79 31.59
N ILE A 698 10.23 -3.92 31.81
CA ILE A 698 11.57 -4.33 32.28
C ILE A 698 11.48 -4.64 33.76
N GLY A 699 11.91 -5.83 34.18
CA GLY A 699 12.01 -6.20 35.61
C GLY A 699 10.76 -6.84 36.23
N GLY A 700 9.70 -7.07 35.46
CA GLY A 700 8.62 -7.96 35.88
C GLY A 700 8.99 -9.42 35.60
N SER A 701 8.75 -10.33 36.56
CA SER A 701 8.59 -11.74 36.20
C SER A 701 7.50 -11.81 35.13
N GLU A 702 7.67 -12.64 34.10
CA GLU A 702 6.63 -12.96 33.12
C GLU A 702 5.34 -13.42 33.83
N SER A 703 4.50 -12.48 34.24
CA SER A 703 3.17 -12.77 34.71
C SER A 703 2.35 -13.07 33.47
N ALA A 704 2.36 -14.33 33.08
CA ALA A 704 1.39 -14.94 32.19
C ALA A 704 -0.02 -14.49 32.61
N GLY A 705 -0.58 -13.52 31.87
CA GLY A 705 -1.93 -13.01 32.15
C GLY A 705 -2.24 -11.55 31.82
N SER A 706 -1.28 -10.70 31.39
CA SER A 706 -1.63 -9.34 30.96
C SER A 706 -2.44 -9.39 29.66
N ALA A 707 -3.64 -8.80 29.66
CA ALA A 707 -4.43 -8.64 28.45
C ALA A 707 -3.60 -7.94 27.36
N LYS A 708 -3.63 -8.49 26.14
CA LYS A 708 -2.89 -7.91 25.00
C LYS A 708 -3.75 -6.82 24.35
N ALA A 709 -3.10 -5.74 23.92
CA ALA A 709 -3.78 -4.70 23.15
C ALA A 709 -4.10 -5.23 21.75
N LEU A 710 -5.29 -4.93 21.24
CA LEU A 710 -5.73 -5.27 19.89
C LEU A 710 -5.44 -4.09 18.96
N ILE A 711 -4.53 -4.29 18.00
CA ILE A 711 -4.07 -3.23 17.10
C ILE A 711 -4.57 -3.55 15.69
N VAL A 712 -5.39 -2.66 15.11
CA VAL A 712 -5.82 -2.82 13.71
C VAL A 712 -4.65 -2.45 12.80
N ARG A 713 -4.33 -3.36 11.89
CA ARG A 713 -3.24 -3.15 10.93
C ARG A 713 -3.53 -1.94 10.05
N ARG A 714 -2.49 -1.19 9.69
CA ARG A 714 -2.67 0.09 9.00
C ARG A 714 -3.41 0.01 7.66
N PRO A 715 -3.09 -0.92 6.74
CA PRO A 715 -3.84 -1.04 5.47
C PRO A 715 -5.34 -1.29 5.71
N VAL A 716 -5.68 -1.99 6.79
CA VAL A 716 -7.06 -2.26 7.22
C VAL A 716 -7.73 -0.99 7.72
N ARG A 717 -7.04 -0.16 8.51
CA ARG A 717 -7.58 1.14 8.96
C ARG A 717 -7.83 2.09 7.79
N GLU A 718 -6.86 2.23 6.89
CA GLU A 718 -6.98 3.08 5.70
C GLU A 718 -8.15 2.64 4.81
N PHE A 719 -8.33 1.32 4.63
CA PHE A 719 -9.50 0.78 3.94
C PHE A 719 -10.81 1.17 4.63
N LEU A 720 -10.90 0.98 5.95
CA LEU A 720 -12.12 1.29 6.72
C LEU A 720 -12.45 2.79 6.68
N ILE A 721 -11.45 3.68 6.70
CA ILE A 721 -11.66 5.12 6.54
C ILE A 721 -12.26 5.45 5.16
N ALA A 722 -11.87 4.72 4.11
CA ALA A 722 -12.45 4.90 2.77
C ALA A 722 -13.88 4.35 2.65
N HIS A 723 -14.14 3.24 3.33
CA HIS A 723 -15.31 2.38 3.19
C HIS A 723 -16.48 2.78 4.09
N LEU A 724 -16.22 3.20 5.32
CA LEU A 724 -17.25 3.62 6.28
C LEU A 724 -17.86 4.98 5.90
N SER A 725 -19.15 5.17 6.21
CA SER A 725 -19.81 6.45 5.97
C SER A 725 -19.27 7.56 6.90
N PRO A 726 -19.23 8.83 6.47
CA PRO A 726 -18.76 9.94 7.31
C PRO A 726 -19.52 10.06 8.64
N GLU A 727 -20.82 9.80 8.65
CA GLU A 727 -21.67 9.82 9.85
C GLU A 727 -21.27 8.72 10.83
N THR A 728 -20.93 7.54 10.31
CA THR A 728 -20.49 6.40 11.11
C THR A 728 -19.14 6.70 11.76
N VAL A 729 -18.18 7.21 10.99
CA VAL A 729 -16.85 7.59 11.51
C VAL A 729 -16.98 8.67 12.57
N GLN A 730 -17.78 9.72 12.32
CA GLN A 730 -18.01 10.79 13.30
C GLN A 730 -18.65 10.27 14.60
N ARG A 731 -19.63 9.38 14.50
CA ARG A 731 -20.27 8.76 15.66
C ARG A 731 -19.26 7.95 16.48
N LEU A 732 -18.47 7.09 15.82
CA LEU A 732 -17.46 6.27 16.47
C LEU A 732 -16.38 7.14 17.14
N ASN A 733 -15.93 8.21 16.47
CA ASN A 733 -14.95 9.15 17.03
C ASN A 733 -15.46 9.82 18.31
N ARG A 734 -16.72 10.27 18.35
CA ARG A 734 -17.33 10.85 19.56
C ARG A 734 -17.48 9.85 20.70
N GLN A 735 -17.78 8.58 20.39
CA GLN A 735 -17.82 7.52 21.39
C GLN A 735 -16.42 7.23 21.95
N ALA A 736 -15.39 7.23 21.10
CA ALA A 736 -13.98 7.08 21.51
C ALA A 736 -13.52 8.25 22.39
N LEU A 737 -13.86 9.49 22.03
CA LEU A 737 -13.61 10.66 22.90
C LEU A 737 -14.31 10.52 24.26
N SER A 738 -15.53 9.99 24.28
CA SER A 738 -16.27 9.77 25.53
C SER A 738 -15.64 8.67 26.38
N LEU A 739 -15.05 7.65 25.76
CA LEU A 739 -14.31 6.59 26.45
C LEU A 739 -13.05 7.14 27.14
N TYR A 740 -12.29 7.99 26.44
CA TYR A 740 -10.99 8.50 26.92
C TYR A 740 -11.13 9.74 27.84
N PHE A 741 -12.08 10.62 27.56
CA PHE A 741 -12.22 11.90 28.25
C PHE A 741 -13.50 12.02 29.10
N GLY A 742 -14.38 11.02 29.08
CA GLY A 742 -15.67 11.03 29.78
C GLY A 742 -16.76 11.81 29.03
N ALA A 743 -18.03 11.61 29.42
CA ALA A 743 -19.19 12.08 28.65
C ALA A 743 -19.29 13.61 28.42
N ASN A 744 -18.62 14.42 29.24
CA ASN A 744 -18.66 15.89 29.17
C ASN A 744 -17.40 16.51 28.52
N TRP A 745 -16.67 15.72 27.73
CA TRP A 745 -15.45 16.15 27.06
C TRP A 745 -15.65 17.40 26.18
N ASN A 746 -16.84 17.59 25.60
CA ASN A 746 -17.18 18.72 24.75
C ASN A 746 -17.15 20.08 25.48
N ALA A 747 -17.40 20.08 26.79
CA ALA A 747 -17.29 21.26 27.64
C ALA A 747 -15.85 21.50 28.15
N GLY A 748 -14.88 20.65 27.75
CA GLY A 748 -13.52 20.63 28.30
C GLY A 748 -13.41 19.95 29.67
N ALA A 749 -14.52 19.46 30.23
CA ALA A 749 -14.53 18.78 31.51
C ALA A 749 -14.10 17.31 31.33
N ILE A 750 -12.78 17.08 31.24
CA ILE A 750 -12.23 15.74 31.07
C ILE A 750 -12.24 14.96 32.40
N LYS A 751 -12.79 13.75 32.36
CA LYS A 751 -12.78 12.76 33.46
C LYS A 751 -12.41 11.39 32.88
N PRO A 752 -11.12 11.17 32.60
CA PRO A 752 -10.66 9.89 32.07
C PRO A 752 -10.91 8.73 33.05
N PRO A 753 -11.07 7.50 32.55
CA PRO A 753 -11.11 6.31 33.40
C PRO A 753 -9.76 6.11 34.11
N ARG A 754 -9.76 5.29 35.18
CA ARG A 754 -8.61 5.13 36.10
C ARG A 754 -7.30 4.77 35.39
N ASP A 755 -7.41 3.97 34.35
CA ASP A 755 -6.33 3.43 33.53
C ASP A 755 -5.94 4.35 32.36
N ALA A 756 -6.59 5.51 32.19
CA ALA A 756 -6.25 6.54 31.20
C ALA A 756 -6.13 7.94 31.86
N ARG A 757 -5.80 8.00 33.15
CA ARG A 757 -5.63 9.27 33.87
C ARG A 757 -4.37 9.99 33.42
N PHE A 758 -4.54 10.90 32.46
CA PHE A 758 -3.45 11.70 31.87
C PHE A 758 -2.74 12.63 32.86
N ASP A 759 -3.34 12.88 34.03
CA ASP A 759 -2.75 13.63 35.13
C ASP A 759 -1.93 12.77 36.10
N GLU A 760 -1.80 11.47 35.83
CA GLU A 760 -0.97 10.53 36.60
C GLU A 760 0.18 9.98 35.76
N ARG A 761 1.39 9.93 36.33
CA ARG A 761 2.59 9.39 35.67
C ARG A 761 2.49 7.91 35.26
N SER A 762 1.57 7.17 35.89
CA SER A 762 1.31 5.75 35.58
C SER A 762 0.53 5.55 34.28
N CYS A 763 0.04 6.62 33.65
CA CYS A 763 -0.64 6.52 32.35
C CYS A 763 0.35 6.03 31.29
N GLU A 764 -0.06 5.04 30.50
CA GLU A 764 0.78 4.46 29.47
C GLU A 764 0.84 5.36 28.22
N ASN A 765 2.02 5.49 27.61
CA ASN A 765 2.22 6.39 26.46
C ASN A 765 1.33 6.08 25.26
N TRP A 766 1.07 4.81 24.96
CA TRP A 766 0.22 4.44 23.83
C TRP A 766 -1.22 4.96 23.98
N LYS A 767 -1.71 5.11 25.22
CA LYS A 767 -3.01 5.76 25.51
C LYS A 767 -2.94 7.27 25.29
N ILE A 768 -1.83 7.91 25.67
CA ILE A 768 -1.61 9.33 25.39
C ILE A 768 -1.57 9.58 23.88
N ASP A 769 -0.95 8.69 23.11
CA ASP A 769 -0.89 8.75 21.65
C ASP A 769 -2.27 8.60 21.02
N ASN A 770 -3.06 7.59 21.43
CA ASN A 770 -4.45 7.45 21.00
C ASN A 770 -5.29 8.69 21.35
N ALA A 771 -5.17 9.20 22.58
CA ALA A 771 -5.86 10.41 23.04
C ALA A 771 -5.51 11.62 22.16
N THR A 772 -4.22 11.77 21.83
CA THR A 772 -3.72 12.85 20.96
C THR A 772 -4.37 12.78 19.57
N LEU A 773 -4.39 11.59 18.95
CA LEU A 773 -5.00 11.38 17.64
C LEU A 773 -6.51 11.66 17.65
N LEU A 774 -7.23 11.27 18.70
CA LEU A 774 -8.66 11.55 18.85
C LEU A 774 -8.94 13.06 18.93
N VAL A 775 -8.13 13.80 19.71
CA VAL A 775 -8.26 15.26 19.82
C VAL A 775 -7.93 15.95 18.49
N MET A 776 -6.87 15.51 17.80
CA MET A 776 -6.51 16.01 16.48
C MET A 776 -7.62 15.79 15.46
N ARG A 777 -8.20 14.58 15.41
CA ARG A 777 -9.29 14.24 14.50
C ARG A 777 -10.52 15.11 14.74
N GLU A 778 -10.93 15.30 16.00
CA GLU A 778 -12.06 16.19 16.32
C GLU A 778 -11.76 17.66 15.99
N ALA A 779 -10.53 18.13 16.20
CA ALA A 779 -10.12 19.47 15.81
C ALA A 779 -10.21 19.66 14.28
N SER A 780 -9.61 18.76 13.50
CA SER A 780 -9.66 18.79 12.04
C SER A 780 -11.09 18.70 11.50
N GLU A 781 -11.91 17.79 12.03
CA GLU A 781 -13.32 17.68 11.64
C GLU A 781 -14.13 18.93 12.01
N ALA A 782 -13.87 19.54 13.17
CA ALA A 782 -14.57 20.74 13.61
C ALA A 782 -14.25 21.94 12.71
N ILE A 783 -12.98 22.08 12.31
CA ILE A 783 -12.50 23.12 11.40
C ILE A 783 -13.10 22.91 10.01
N ALA A 784 -13.04 21.69 9.47
CA ALA A 784 -13.63 21.36 8.18
C ALA A 784 -15.15 21.61 8.12
N ALA A 785 -15.87 21.38 9.23
CA ALA A 785 -17.30 21.65 9.33
C ALA A 785 -17.64 23.16 9.41
N GLY A 786 -16.68 24.03 9.73
CA GLY A 786 -16.89 25.49 9.81
C GLY A 786 -17.79 25.96 10.95
N VAL A 787 -18.05 25.12 11.96
CA VAL A 787 -18.95 25.45 13.08
C VAL A 787 -18.16 26.01 14.27
N ASN A 788 -18.15 27.33 14.44
CA ASN A 788 -17.38 28.03 15.48
C ASN A 788 -17.55 27.48 16.91
N THR A 789 -18.76 27.05 17.28
CA THR A 789 -19.00 26.46 18.62
C THR A 789 -18.31 25.10 18.78
N ARG A 790 -18.29 24.27 17.72
CA ARG A 790 -17.58 22.99 17.70
C ARG A 790 -16.07 23.20 17.71
N ILE A 791 -15.57 24.13 16.90
CA ILE A 791 -14.13 24.51 16.87
C ILE A 791 -13.67 24.97 18.26
N SER A 792 -14.45 25.83 18.92
CA SER A 792 -14.18 26.29 20.28
C SER A 792 -14.20 25.15 21.31
N SER A 793 -15.11 24.19 21.16
CA SER A 793 -15.20 23.01 22.03
C SER A 793 -13.97 22.11 21.88
N ALA A 794 -13.56 21.82 20.64
CA ALA A 794 -12.36 21.05 20.32
C ALA A 794 -11.09 21.74 20.83
N ALA A 795 -10.97 23.07 20.66
CA ALA A 795 -9.84 23.83 21.19
C ALA A 795 -9.78 23.82 22.73
N THR A 796 -10.96 23.80 23.39
CA THR A 796 -11.06 23.71 24.86
C THR A 796 -10.68 22.30 25.35
N LEU A 797 -11.07 21.25 24.63
CA LEU A 797 -10.61 19.89 24.89
C LEU A 797 -9.09 19.77 24.75
N ALA A 798 -8.52 20.26 23.65
CA ALA A 798 -7.08 20.29 23.38
C ALA A 798 -6.29 20.96 24.51
N GLN A 799 -6.74 22.14 24.95
CA GLN A 799 -6.17 22.85 26.09
C GLN A 799 -6.24 22.01 27.37
N SER A 800 -7.40 21.44 27.67
CA SER A 800 -7.62 20.66 28.90
C SER A 800 -6.78 19.39 28.93
N PHE A 801 -6.63 18.71 27.79
CA PHE A 801 -5.76 17.56 27.62
C PHE A 801 -4.29 17.92 27.83
N CYS A 802 -3.80 19.01 27.22
CA CYS A 802 -2.43 19.46 27.43
C CYS A 802 -2.14 19.85 28.89
N ILE A 803 -3.13 20.41 29.61
CA ILE A 803 -3.02 20.69 31.05
C ILE A 803 -2.90 19.38 31.84
N ALA A 804 -3.70 18.36 31.52
CA ALA A 804 -3.61 17.07 32.20
C ALA A 804 -2.24 16.42 31.99
N LEU A 805 -1.73 16.38 30.75
CA LEU A 805 -0.38 15.87 30.45
C LEU A 805 0.70 16.62 31.22
N MET A 806 0.61 17.95 31.31
CA MET A 806 1.54 18.76 32.11
C MET A 806 1.48 18.43 33.61
N ASN A 807 0.29 18.12 34.14
CA ASN A 807 0.13 17.75 35.55
C ASN A 807 0.62 16.33 35.84
N GLY A 808 0.46 15.41 34.88
CA GLY A 808 0.98 14.05 34.97
C GLY A 808 2.47 13.92 34.65
N ASP A 809 3.16 15.04 34.43
CA ASP A 809 4.57 15.10 34.01
C ASP A 809 4.89 14.28 32.74
N HIS A 810 3.93 14.21 31.81
CA HIS A 810 4.07 13.60 30.49
C HIS A 810 4.58 14.63 29.47
N PHE A 811 5.81 15.09 29.66
CA PHE A 811 6.45 16.11 28.83
C PHE A 811 6.63 15.67 27.37
N GLY A 812 7.03 14.42 27.12
CA GLY A 812 7.20 13.86 25.78
C GLY A 812 5.87 13.84 25.02
N GLY A 813 4.83 13.26 25.62
CA GLY A 813 3.48 13.25 25.06
C GLY A 813 2.92 14.66 24.83
N LEU A 814 3.16 15.58 25.77
CA LEU A 814 2.75 16.98 25.63
C LEU A 814 3.48 17.70 24.48
N ILE A 815 4.78 17.46 24.28
CA ILE A 815 5.52 18.05 23.16
C ILE A 815 4.89 17.63 21.82
N THR A 816 4.62 16.33 21.67
CA THR A 816 3.97 15.77 20.47
C THR A 816 2.59 16.39 20.27
N ALA A 817 1.71 16.30 21.27
CA ALA A 817 0.35 16.82 21.17
C ALA A 817 0.31 18.33 20.89
N ALA A 818 1.10 19.13 21.62
CA ALA A 818 1.10 20.57 21.47
C ALA A 818 1.58 21.03 20.09
N ARG A 819 2.63 20.41 19.53
CA ARG A 819 3.12 20.76 18.18
C ARG A 819 2.06 20.50 17.11
N GLU A 820 1.44 19.33 17.14
CA GLU A 820 0.42 18.95 16.17
C GLU A 820 -0.84 19.82 16.28
N LEU A 821 -1.30 20.08 17.51
CA LEU A 821 -2.47 20.93 17.75
C LEU A 821 -2.21 22.38 17.33
N LEU A 822 -1.03 22.94 17.64
CA LEU A 822 -0.67 24.28 17.18
C LEU A 822 -0.60 24.37 15.64
N ALA A 823 -0.13 23.31 14.97
CA ALA A 823 -0.13 23.25 13.50
C ALA A 823 -1.54 23.23 12.91
N ILE A 824 -2.46 22.42 13.47
CA ILE A 824 -3.86 22.33 13.03
C ILE A 824 -4.59 23.69 13.17
N TYR A 825 -4.33 24.43 14.25
CA TYR A 825 -4.99 25.71 14.54
C TYR A 825 -4.27 26.93 13.97
N LYS A 826 -3.17 26.77 13.21
CA LYS A 826 -2.30 27.86 12.75
C LYS A 826 -3.06 28.98 12.01
N ASP A 827 -4.03 28.61 11.19
CA ASP A 827 -4.81 29.54 10.35
C ASP A 827 -6.22 29.85 10.91
N VAL A 828 -6.50 29.44 12.16
CA VAL A 828 -7.84 29.60 12.79
C VAL A 828 -7.84 30.77 13.76
N SER A 829 -8.57 31.84 13.42
CA SER A 829 -8.67 33.04 14.26
C SER A 829 -9.59 32.86 15.49
N GLY A 830 -9.37 33.67 16.54
CA GLY A 830 -10.27 33.77 17.71
C GLY A 830 -9.95 32.82 18.87
N HIS A 831 -8.84 32.07 18.80
CA HIS A 831 -8.44 31.09 19.82
C HIS A 831 -7.07 31.37 20.46
N ASP A 832 -6.46 32.53 20.17
CA ASP A 832 -5.09 32.90 20.54
C ASP A 832 -4.76 32.62 22.01
N SER A 833 -5.62 33.04 22.95
CA SER A 833 -5.40 32.83 24.40
C SER A 833 -5.21 31.35 24.80
N ARG A 834 -5.92 30.42 24.14
CA ARG A 834 -5.77 28.98 24.40
C ARG A 834 -4.50 28.44 23.77
N LEU A 835 -4.20 28.86 22.54
CA LEU A 835 -3.00 28.45 21.81
C LEU A 835 -1.74 28.98 22.49
N ASP A 836 -1.77 30.20 23.00
CA ASP A 836 -0.70 30.81 23.79
C ASP A 836 -0.40 30.00 25.04
N LEU A 837 -1.43 29.51 25.74
CA LEU A 837 -1.25 28.62 26.90
C LEU A 837 -0.60 27.29 26.50
N ILE A 838 -1.08 26.66 25.41
CA ILE A 838 -0.48 25.43 24.87
C ILE A 838 0.99 25.67 24.49
N LYS A 839 1.30 26.79 23.82
CA LYS A 839 2.66 27.17 23.44
C LYS A 839 3.56 27.43 24.67
N SER A 840 3.02 28.05 25.72
CA SER A 840 3.74 28.22 26.99
C SER A 840 4.02 26.88 27.68
N MET A 841 3.08 25.94 27.64
CA MET A 841 3.26 24.59 28.17
C MET A 841 4.28 23.79 27.34
N LEU A 842 4.24 23.90 26.01
CA LEU A 842 5.22 23.31 25.09
C LEU A 842 6.64 23.77 25.45
N GLY A 843 6.87 25.07 25.61
CA GLY A 843 8.19 25.58 25.98
C GLY A 843 8.67 25.07 27.35
N ARG A 844 7.77 24.90 28.33
CA ARG A 844 8.11 24.25 29.61
C ARG A 844 8.48 22.77 29.41
N ALA A 845 7.70 22.03 28.61
CA ALA A 845 7.92 20.61 28.37
C ALA A 845 9.24 20.35 27.62
N LEU A 846 9.54 21.17 26.60
CA LEU A 846 10.83 21.16 25.89
C LEU A 846 12.00 21.37 26.85
N ARG A 847 11.89 22.36 27.75
CA ARG A 847 12.93 22.62 28.77
C ARG A 847 13.12 21.41 29.70
N MET A 848 12.02 20.82 30.18
CA MET A 848 12.09 19.66 31.07
C MET A 848 12.71 18.44 30.38
N SER A 849 12.47 18.29 29.07
CA SER A 849 13.00 17.19 28.26
C SER A 849 14.43 17.43 27.76
N GLY A 850 15.02 18.61 28.03
CA GLY A 850 16.41 18.93 27.66
C GLY A 850 16.59 19.66 26.33
N TYR A 851 15.52 19.99 25.61
CA TYR A 851 15.56 20.77 24.37
C TYR A 851 15.59 22.28 24.64
N TRP A 852 16.63 22.76 25.34
CA TRP A 852 16.68 24.12 25.88
C TRP A 852 16.69 25.22 24.81
N ASP A 853 17.39 25.02 23.69
CA ASP A 853 17.40 25.97 22.57
C ASP A 853 16.02 26.13 21.94
N GLU A 854 15.34 25.01 21.68
CA GLU A 854 14.01 25.02 21.10
C GLU A 854 12.99 25.62 22.08
N ALA A 855 13.07 25.25 23.37
CA ALA A 855 12.26 25.84 24.43
C ALA A 855 12.39 27.36 24.42
N ARG A 856 13.62 27.89 24.36
CA ARG A 856 13.89 29.32 24.32
C ARG A 856 13.27 29.98 23.09
N ASN A 857 13.37 29.38 21.91
CA ASN A 857 12.79 29.92 20.68
C ASN A 857 11.26 30.00 20.76
N VAL A 858 10.60 28.90 21.15
CA VAL A 858 9.14 28.84 21.31
C VAL A 858 8.64 29.86 22.34
N LEU A 859 9.35 30.01 23.46
CA LEU A 859 9.00 30.94 24.54
C LEU A 859 9.24 32.42 24.15
N LYS A 860 10.26 32.70 23.32
CA LYS A 860 10.53 34.04 22.76
C LYS A 860 9.45 34.47 21.76
N GLU A 861 9.04 33.55 20.88
CA GLU A 861 7.99 33.82 19.89
C GLU A 861 6.64 34.18 20.51
N LEU A 862 6.33 33.65 21.71
CA LEU A 862 5.11 33.99 22.43
C LEU A 862 5.04 35.50 22.78
N GLY A 863 6.19 36.16 22.90
CA GLY A 863 6.29 37.59 23.19
C GLY A 863 5.64 38.01 24.52
N ASP A 864 5.48 39.33 24.68
CA ASP A 864 4.89 39.96 25.88
C ASP A 864 3.47 40.50 25.65
N SER A 865 2.98 40.61 24.42
CA SER A 865 1.67 41.22 24.13
C SER A 865 0.53 40.26 24.45
N GLY A 866 -0.47 40.70 25.22
CA GLY A 866 -1.73 39.97 25.44
C GLY A 866 -1.73 38.89 26.53
N LEU A 867 -0.57 38.43 27.01
CA LEU A 867 -0.52 37.35 28.01
C LEU A 867 -0.96 37.78 29.44
N PRO A 868 -1.68 36.92 30.19
CA PRO A 868 -1.95 37.15 31.61
C PRO A 868 -0.65 37.27 32.43
N LYS A 869 -0.65 38.15 33.43
CA LYS A 869 0.55 38.46 34.25
C LYS A 869 1.18 37.21 34.90
N ALA A 870 0.36 36.23 35.29
CA ALA A 870 0.83 34.96 35.84
C ALA A 870 1.57 34.10 34.82
N MET A 871 1.09 34.07 33.57
CA MET A 871 1.68 33.32 32.49
C MET A 871 2.99 33.96 32.01
N LYS A 872 3.06 35.30 31.95
CA LYS A 872 4.30 36.04 31.68
C LYS A 872 5.43 35.67 32.65
N ARG A 873 5.13 35.59 33.96
CA ARG A 873 6.13 35.19 34.96
C ARG A 873 6.62 33.76 34.73
N LYS A 874 5.72 32.83 34.44
CA LYS A 874 6.11 31.45 34.08
C LYS A 874 6.96 31.42 32.82
N ASN A 875 6.60 32.19 31.79
CA ASN A 875 7.35 32.28 30.55
C ASN A 875 8.79 32.75 30.81
N LEU A 876 8.95 33.90 31.49
CA LEU A 876 10.26 34.47 31.84
C LEU A 876 11.09 33.55 32.72
N LEU A 877 10.47 32.86 33.69
CA LEU A 877 11.20 31.89 34.51
C LEU A 877 11.72 30.72 33.65
N ASN A 878 10.91 30.17 32.74
CA ASN A 878 11.36 29.10 31.87
C ASN A 878 12.43 29.57 30.87
N LEU A 879 12.36 30.82 30.38
CA LEU A 879 13.44 31.43 29.59
C LEU A 879 14.73 31.53 30.41
N ALA A 880 14.67 32.04 31.65
CA ALA A 880 15.82 32.14 32.53
C ALA A 880 16.48 30.77 32.79
N MET A 881 15.69 29.75 33.11
CA MET A 881 16.18 28.38 33.35
C MET A 881 16.73 27.71 32.08
N SER A 882 16.17 28.00 30.91
CA SER A 882 16.67 27.46 29.63
C SER A 882 18.01 28.10 29.26
N SER A 883 18.12 29.42 29.36
CA SER A 883 19.39 30.15 29.16
C SER A 883 20.47 29.73 30.16
N GLU A 884 20.11 29.49 31.42
CA GLU A 884 21.04 28.94 32.42
C GLU A 884 21.56 27.56 32.00
N SER A 885 20.68 26.68 31.50
CA SER A 885 21.07 25.34 31.05
C SER A 885 21.97 25.37 29.79
N LEU A 886 21.85 26.41 28.96
CA LEU A 886 22.70 26.68 27.81
C LEU A 886 24.03 27.37 28.16
N GLY A 887 24.23 27.78 29.42
CA GLY A 887 25.40 28.55 29.84
C GLY A 887 25.36 30.04 29.50
N GLU A 888 24.22 30.55 29.04
CA GLU A 888 24.00 31.96 28.69
C GLU A 888 23.66 32.78 29.94
N ILE A 889 24.68 33.03 30.77
CA ILE A 889 24.48 33.55 32.13
C ILE A 889 23.86 34.96 32.15
N ASP A 890 24.20 35.82 31.19
CA ASP A 890 23.67 37.18 31.14
C ASP A 890 22.19 37.21 30.76
N ASP A 891 21.78 36.40 29.79
CA ASP A 891 20.38 36.23 29.40
C ASP A 891 19.56 35.61 30.55
N ALA A 892 20.11 34.59 31.22
CA ALA A 892 19.48 33.99 32.39
C ALA A 892 19.22 35.03 33.50
N LYS A 893 20.20 35.89 33.78
CA LYS A 893 20.06 37.00 34.75
C LYS A 893 19.07 38.06 34.28
N LEU A 894 19.04 38.38 32.98
CA LEU A 894 18.11 39.34 32.40
C LEU A 894 16.66 38.89 32.60
N TYR A 895 16.32 37.67 32.15
CA TYR A 895 14.97 37.13 32.27
C TYR A 895 14.56 36.92 33.74
N ALA A 896 15.49 36.51 34.61
CA ALA A 896 15.24 36.41 36.04
C ALA A 896 14.89 37.77 36.68
N LYS A 897 15.60 38.84 36.32
CA LYS A 897 15.28 40.20 36.80
C LYS A 897 13.91 40.66 36.32
N GLN A 898 13.60 40.48 35.03
CA GLN A 898 12.29 40.81 34.47
C GLN A 898 11.16 40.05 35.18
N CYS A 899 11.35 38.76 35.50
CA CYS A 899 10.37 37.98 36.26
C CYS A 899 10.14 38.55 37.68
N ILE A 900 11.21 39.01 38.35
CA ILE A 900 11.13 39.62 39.69
C ILE A 900 10.40 40.97 39.64
N GLU A 901 10.65 41.77 38.61
CA GLU A 901 10.02 43.08 38.41
C GLU A 901 8.50 42.97 38.23
N LEU A 902 8.01 41.90 37.60
CA LEU A 902 6.57 41.67 37.43
C LEU A 902 5.84 41.44 38.76
N ASP A 903 6.40 40.65 39.66
CA ASP A 903 5.86 40.39 41.01
C ASP A 903 6.93 39.80 41.95
N LYS A 904 7.49 40.64 42.81
CA LYS A 904 8.57 40.30 43.76
C LYS A 904 8.21 39.23 44.80
N ASN A 905 6.91 39.00 45.02
CA ASN A 905 6.39 38.07 46.04
C ASN A 905 5.92 36.73 45.45
N SER A 906 5.88 36.62 44.12
CA SER A 906 5.51 35.39 43.43
C SER A 906 6.48 34.23 43.71
N ARG A 907 6.00 32.99 43.53
CA ARG A 907 6.84 31.78 43.62
C ARG A 907 7.92 31.80 42.55
N GLU A 908 7.57 32.26 41.35
CA GLU A 908 8.48 32.38 40.22
C GLU A 908 9.62 33.37 40.51
N ALA A 909 9.32 34.54 41.09
CA ALA A 909 10.34 35.51 41.48
C ALA A 909 11.29 34.97 42.56
N MET A 910 10.81 34.08 43.44
CA MET A 910 11.69 33.42 44.40
C MET A 910 12.68 32.46 43.71
N HIS A 911 12.23 31.75 42.68
CA HIS A 911 13.10 30.91 41.86
C HIS A 911 14.10 31.77 41.06
N SER A 912 13.65 32.87 40.45
CA SER A 912 14.53 33.81 39.75
C SER A 912 15.63 34.40 40.67
N LYS A 913 15.33 34.64 41.95
CA LYS A 913 16.34 35.03 42.94
C LYS A 913 17.37 33.93 43.21
N ALA A 914 16.95 32.67 43.20
CA ALA A 914 17.84 31.53 43.33
C ALA A 914 18.81 31.43 42.15
N ILE A 915 18.31 31.56 40.91
CA ILE A 915 19.15 31.59 39.69
C ILE A 915 20.20 32.71 39.80
N ILE A 916 19.78 33.93 40.13
CA ILE A 916 20.74 35.05 40.30
C ILE A 916 21.77 34.75 41.40
N LEU A 917 21.34 34.18 42.53
CA LEU A 917 22.22 33.84 43.64
C LEU A 917 23.25 32.77 43.25
N GLU A 918 22.81 31.68 42.63
CA GLU A 918 23.67 30.59 42.14
C GLU A 918 24.69 31.11 41.13
N GLN A 919 24.33 32.05 40.26
CA GLN A 919 25.24 32.60 39.24
C GLN A 919 26.15 33.74 39.74
N THR A 920 25.87 34.31 40.91
CA THR A 920 26.69 35.42 41.49
C THR A 920 27.60 34.97 42.62
N THR A 921 27.38 33.77 43.17
CA THR A 921 28.12 33.25 44.33
C THR A 921 29.03 32.06 43.98
N VAL A 922 29.40 31.86 42.71
CA VAL A 922 30.17 30.67 42.27
C VAL A 922 31.51 30.54 43.01
N ASN A 923 32.16 31.67 43.30
CA ASN A 923 33.45 31.71 44.00
C ASN A 923 33.34 32.18 45.47
N ASP A 924 32.13 32.16 46.03
CA ASP A 924 31.86 32.67 47.38
C ASP A 924 32.04 31.56 48.43
N PRO A 925 32.92 31.70 49.43
CA PRO A 925 33.08 30.71 50.50
C PRO A 925 31.79 30.42 51.28
N ASP A 926 30.88 31.40 51.38
CA ASP A 926 29.60 31.27 52.08
C ASP A 926 28.45 30.82 51.16
N ARG A 927 28.72 30.47 49.89
CA ARG A 927 27.72 30.07 48.89
C ARG A 927 26.72 29.07 49.46
N LYS A 928 27.21 27.95 49.99
CA LYS A 928 26.38 26.87 50.54
C LYS A 928 25.47 27.35 51.66
N ALA A 929 25.99 28.16 52.60
CA ALA A 929 25.18 28.73 53.68
C ALA A 929 24.09 29.66 53.15
N LYS A 930 24.38 30.46 52.10
CA LYS A 930 23.40 31.33 51.44
C LYS A 930 22.31 30.52 50.73
N LEU A 931 22.67 29.44 50.03
CA LEU A 931 21.73 28.53 49.37
C LEU A 931 20.82 27.81 50.38
N LEU A 932 21.36 27.31 51.50
CA LEU A 932 20.58 26.66 52.56
C LEU A 932 19.59 27.64 53.23
N ARG A 933 20.00 28.88 53.49
CA ARG A 933 19.08 29.93 53.99
C ARG A 933 17.96 30.21 53.00
N LEU A 934 18.27 30.26 51.71
CA LEU A 934 17.26 30.45 50.68
C LEU A 934 16.31 29.23 50.58
N ALA A 935 16.83 28.01 50.71
CA ALA A 935 16.01 26.79 50.73
C ALA A 935 15.03 26.79 51.91
N GLN A 936 15.47 27.19 53.11
CA GLN A 936 14.58 27.36 54.27
C GLN A 936 13.52 28.45 54.02
N ALA A 937 13.90 29.58 53.42
CA ALA A 937 12.95 30.63 53.05
C ALA A 937 11.93 30.14 52.02
N ALA A 938 12.35 29.33 51.05
CA ALA A 938 11.49 28.71 50.05
C ALA A 938 10.49 27.74 50.70
N ARG A 939 10.93 26.87 51.63
CA ARG A 939 10.04 26.00 52.42
C ARG A 939 8.99 26.78 53.20
N ARG A 940 9.39 27.86 53.90
CA ARG A 940 8.44 28.72 54.64
C ARG A 940 7.38 29.35 53.74
N ARG A 941 7.68 29.55 52.45
CA ARG A 941 6.72 30.05 51.44
C ARG A 941 6.00 28.95 50.66
N LYS A 942 6.14 27.68 51.06
CA LYS A 942 5.58 26.50 50.37
C LYS A 942 6.08 26.35 48.93
N CYS A 943 7.29 26.84 48.64
CA CYS A 943 8.00 26.64 47.37
C CYS A 943 8.90 25.40 47.46
N ASN A 944 8.31 24.22 47.67
CA ASN A 944 9.04 23.00 48.02
C ASN A 944 9.96 22.51 46.90
N VAL A 945 9.52 22.56 45.64
CA VAL A 945 10.35 22.19 44.47
C VAL A 945 11.64 23.02 44.40
N LEU A 946 11.55 24.33 44.66
CA LEU A 946 12.74 25.20 44.70
C LEU A 946 13.65 24.85 45.88
N ALA A 947 13.08 24.60 47.05
CA ALA A 947 13.86 24.20 48.22
C ALA A 947 14.63 22.91 47.97
N ASN A 948 13.99 21.91 47.36
CA ASN A 948 14.62 20.65 47.01
C ASN A 948 15.68 20.82 45.93
N ASN A 949 15.45 21.66 44.91
CA ASN A 949 16.49 22.00 43.93
C ASN A 949 17.75 22.58 44.61
N LEU A 950 17.58 23.55 45.50
CA LEU A 950 18.68 24.17 46.25
C LEU A 950 19.41 23.17 47.16
N LEU A 951 18.67 22.25 47.79
CA LEU A 951 19.27 21.19 48.60
C LEU A 951 20.04 20.19 47.75
N VAL A 952 19.54 19.84 46.55
CA VAL A 952 20.28 19.02 45.58
C VAL A 952 21.56 19.72 45.12
N THR A 953 21.54 21.04 44.91
CA THR A 953 22.75 21.83 44.63
C THR A 953 23.74 21.74 45.79
N CYS A 954 23.31 22.00 47.03
CA CYS A 954 24.16 21.90 48.22
C CYS A 954 24.69 20.48 48.47
N MET A 955 23.88 19.46 48.15
CA MET A 955 24.24 18.05 48.23
C MET A 955 25.35 17.72 47.23
N ASN A 956 25.26 18.21 45.99
CA ASN A 956 26.31 17.99 44.98
C ASN A 956 27.62 18.73 45.31
N GLU A 957 27.56 19.82 46.07
CA GLU A 957 28.71 20.60 46.55
C GLU A 957 29.32 20.06 47.86
N SER A 958 28.73 19.02 48.50
CA SER A 958 29.25 18.46 49.76
C SER A 958 30.20 17.28 49.53
N ASP A 959 31.42 17.41 50.04
CA ASP A 959 32.43 16.34 50.11
C ASP A 959 32.24 15.42 51.33
N ASP A 960 31.46 15.83 52.34
CA ASP A 960 31.17 15.01 53.53
C ASP A 960 30.07 13.98 53.22
N ALA A 961 30.42 12.69 53.35
CA ALA A 961 29.49 11.60 53.11
C ALA A 961 28.27 11.61 54.04
N ALA A 962 28.43 12.00 55.31
CA ALA A 962 27.33 12.01 56.29
C ALA A 962 26.34 13.15 56.00
N GLU A 963 26.87 14.35 55.76
CA GLU A 963 26.07 15.50 55.35
C GLU A 963 25.34 15.26 54.03
N TRP A 964 26.02 14.66 53.05
CA TRP A 964 25.43 14.30 51.78
C TRP A 964 24.22 13.37 51.94
N HIS A 965 24.33 12.31 52.78
CA HIS A 965 23.22 11.39 53.04
C HIS A 965 22.06 12.09 53.76
N SER A 966 22.36 12.94 54.76
CA SER A 966 21.33 13.71 55.46
C SER A 966 20.56 14.64 54.52
N LEU A 967 21.26 15.32 53.60
CA LEU A 967 20.61 16.17 52.59
C LEU A 967 19.76 15.34 51.62
N ALA A 968 20.24 14.17 51.20
CA ALA A 968 19.51 13.26 50.32
C ALA A 968 18.19 12.77 50.96
N GLU A 969 18.24 12.30 52.21
CA GLU A 969 17.05 11.87 52.98
C GLU A 969 16.04 13.01 53.14
N GLN A 970 16.51 14.21 53.44
CA GLN A 970 15.64 15.40 53.55
C GLN A 970 14.92 15.72 52.25
N VAL A 971 15.57 15.54 51.09
CA VAL A 971 14.93 15.77 49.78
C VAL A 971 13.90 14.67 49.50
N ILE A 972 14.23 13.40 49.73
CA ILE A 972 13.31 12.28 49.49
C ILE A 972 12.05 12.37 50.37
N ALA A 973 12.24 12.61 51.67
CA ALA A 973 11.12 12.75 52.61
C ALA A 973 10.21 13.93 52.23
N ASN A 974 10.80 15.09 51.92
CA ASN A 974 10.01 16.26 51.54
C ASN A 974 9.31 16.09 50.20
N ALA A 975 9.95 15.41 49.24
CA ALA A 975 9.38 15.17 47.92
C ALA A 975 8.17 14.23 47.97
N ALA A 976 8.20 13.20 48.82
CA ALA A 976 7.06 12.30 49.04
C ALA A 976 5.82 13.03 49.59
N GLU A 977 6.02 14.03 50.45
CA GLU A 977 4.92 14.82 51.04
C GLU A 977 4.31 15.86 50.09
N HIS A 978 5.06 16.31 49.08
CA HIS A 978 4.72 17.48 48.26
C HIS A 978 4.73 17.22 46.75
N ASP A 979 4.73 15.95 46.36
CA ASP A 979 4.67 15.47 44.97
C ASP A 979 5.81 16.00 44.08
N ASP A 980 7.02 16.12 44.64
CA ASP A 980 8.24 16.54 43.91
C ASP A 980 9.04 15.33 43.40
N GLN A 981 8.36 14.51 42.61
CA GLN A 981 8.85 13.21 42.15
C GLN A 981 10.12 13.33 41.28
N HIS A 982 10.28 14.41 40.52
CA HIS A 982 11.48 14.64 39.71
C HIS A 982 12.74 14.79 40.57
N ASN A 983 12.67 15.56 41.66
CA ASN A 983 13.80 15.67 42.58
C ASN A 983 14.02 14.40 43.41
N ALA A 984 12.95 13.70 43.80
CA ALA A 984 13.07 12.40 44.44
C ALA A 984 13.87 11.43 43.55
N MET A 985 13.48 11.30 42.28
CA MET A 985 14.16 10.43 41.30
C MET A 985 15.64 10.83 41.10
N ARG A 986 15.92 12.13 40.97
CA ARG A 986 17.31 12.66 40.90
C ARG A 986 18.17 12.22 42.08
N VAL A 987 17.62 12.21 43.29
CA VAL A 987 18.38 11.85 44.50
C VAL A 987 18.49 10.34 44.65
N VAL A 988 17.40 9.59 44.44
CA VAL A 988 17.38 8.12 44.51
C VAL A 988 18.37 7.51 43.53
N LEU A 989 18.41 7.97 42.28
CA LEU A 989 19.38 7.47 41.29
C LEU A 989 20.83 7.70 41.73
N ARG A 990 21.14 8.85 42.37
CA ARG A 990 22.48 9.14 42.89
C ARG A 990 22.83 8.28 44.11
N LEU A 991 21.88 8.04 45.00
CA LEU A 991 22.03 7.11 46.13
C LEU A 991 22.38 5.71 45.62
N CYS A 992 21.54 5.18 44.72
CA CYS A 992 21.75 3.87 44.12
C CYS A 992 23.08 3.79 43.35
N GLN A 993 23.46 4.87 42.64
CA GLN A 993 24.75 4.96 41.98
C GLN A 993 25.92 4.85 42.95
N ARG A 994 25.86 5.49 44.13
CA ARG A 994 26.88 5.35 45.17
C ARG A 994 26.94 3.92 45.72
N THR A 995 25.80 3.26 45.90
CA THR A 995 25.73 1.86 46.36
C THR A 995 26.41 0.91 45.38
N VAL A 996 26.03 0.95 44.09
CA VAL A 996 26.62 0.05 43.08
C VAL A 996 28.10 0.39 42.78
N SER A 997 28.51 1.66 42.95
CA SER A 997 29.92 2.07 42.81
C SER A 997 30.82 1.49 43.91
N LYS A 998 30.26 1.13 45.07
CA LYS A 998 30.94 0.36 46.13
C LYS A 998 30.93 -1.15 45.88
N ASN A 999 30.55 -1.59 44.67
CA ASN A 999 30.35 -3.00 44.31
C ASN A 999 29.33 -3.73 45.20
N GLN A 1000 28.31 -3.03 45.68
CA GLN A 1000 27.20 -3.61 46.43
C GLN A 1000 25.94 -3.69 45.55
N PRO A 1001 25.23 -4.84 45.48
CA PRO A 1001 23.96 -4.92 44.77
C PRO A 1001 22.88 -4.10 45.47
N LEU A 1002 21.87 -3.67 44.71
CA LEU A 1002 20.72 -2.93 45.24
C LEU A 1002 19.77 -3.87 45.98
N GLU A 1003 19.11 -3.34 47.01
CA GLU A 1003 17.96 -4.00 47.64
C GLU A 1003 16.74 -3.97 46.70
N MET A 1004 15.82 -4.92 46.87
CA MET A 1004 14.65 -5.06 46.00
C MET A 1004 13.81 -3.78 45.89
N ALA A 1005 13.61 -3.06 46.99
CA ALA A 1005 12.83 -1.81 46.98
C ALA A 1005 13.49 -0.70 46.15
N ASP A 1006 14.82 -0.56 46.24
CA ASP A 1006 15.56 0.43 45.47
C ASP A 1006 15.70 -0.01 44.01
N LEU A 1007 15.89 -1.31 43.74
CA LEU A 1007 15.86 -1.86 42.40
C LEU A 1007 14.53 -1.54 41.68
N SER A 1008 13.39 -1.79 42.33
CA SER A 1008 12.07 -1.46 41.77
C SER A 1008 11.94 0.03 41.45
N ARG A 1009 12.37 0.92 42.35
CA ARG A 1009 12.34 2.37 42.11
C ARG A 1009 13.22 2.81 40.93
N VAL A 1010 14.42 2.22 40.80
CA VAL A 1010 15.32 2.54 39.68
C VAL A 1010 14.74 2.01 38.37
N ILE A 1011 14.08 0.85 38.37
CA ILE A 1011 13.41 0.29 37.19
C ILE A 1011 12.24 1.19 36.75
N GLU A 1012 11.37 1.59 37.67
CA GLU A 1012 10.27 2.53 37.39
C GLU A 1012 10.80 3.87 36.85
N ALA A 1013 11.85 4.40 37.48
CA ALA A 1013 12.54 5.60 37.02
C ALA A 1013 13.11 5.43 35.61
N TYR A 1014 13.80 4.32 35.34
CA TYR A 1014 14.36 4.02 34.02
C TYR A 1014 13.25 3.99 32.95
N GLN A 1015 12.14 3.31 33.21
CA GLN A 1015 11.02 3.19 32.27
C GLN A 1015 10.39 4.56 31.96
N TYR A 1016 10.09 5.35 33.01
CA TYR A 1016 9.58 6.72 32.84
C TYR A 1016 10.56 7.61 32.06
N LEU A 1017 11.84 7.60 32.43
CA LEU A 1017 12.88 8.44 31.80
C LEU A 1017 13.19 7.99 30.36
N LEU A 1018 13.03 6.70 30.06
CA LEU A 1018 13.12 6.15 28.72
C LEU A 1018 12.06 6.80 27.82
N ASN A 1019 10.82 6.82 28.30
CA ASN A 1019 9.65 7.35 27.60
C ASN A 1019 9.66 8.89 27.47
N GLU A 1020 9.94 9.60 28.56
CA GLU A 1020 9.89 11.07 28.62
C GLU A 1020 11.12 11.77 28.02
N SER A 1021 12.02 11.01 27.39
CA SER A 1021 13.17 11.56 26.66
C SER A 1021 14.12 12.42 27.52
N MET A 1022 14.22 12.15 28.83
CA MET A 1022 15.08 12.87 29.79
C MET A 1022 16.49 12.28 29.92
N ASP A 1023 17.39 12.69 29.02
CA ASP A 1023 18.67 11.99 28.74
C ASP A 1023 19.65 11.83 29.90
N PRO A 1024 19.96 12.88 30.68
CA PRO A 1024 20.99 12.77 31.70
C PRO A 1024 20.58 11.80 32.80
N LEU A 1025 19.30 11.82 33.18
CA LEU A 1025 18.76 10.93 34.20
C LEU A 1025 18.56 9.52 33.65
N PHE A 1026 18.11 9.39 32.40
CA PHE A 1026 18.03 8.11 31.73
C PHE A 1026 19.39 7.38 31.71
N GLY A 1027 20.46 8.09 31.31
CA GLY A 1027 21.81 7.52 31.29
C GLY A 1027 22.32 7.14 32.68
N MET A 1028 21.92 7.86 33.72
CA MET A 1028 22.24 7.53 35.12
C MET A 1028 21.49 6.28 35.58
N ALA A 1029 20.18 6.20 35.33
CA ALA A 1029 19.38 5.03 35.65
C ALA A 1029 19.90 3.77 34.94
N HIS A 1030 20.24 3.89 33.65
CA HIS A 1030 20.89 2.83 32.89
C HIS A 1030 22.17 2.35 33.58
N LYS A 1031 23.11 3.25 33.88
CA LYS A 1031 24.40 2.90 34.53
C LYS A 1031 24.19 2.19 35.86
N VAL A 1032 23.21 2.61 36.65
CA VAL A 1032 22.88 2.01 37.95
C VAL A 1032 22.38 0.57 37.76
N LEU A 1033 21.38 0.38 36.89
CA LEU A 1033 20.83 -0.95 36.60
C LEU A 1033 21.87 -1.87 35.98
N TRP A 1034 22.66 -1.36 35.04
CA TRP A 1034 23.72 -2.10 34.39
C TRP A 1034 24.72 -2.62 35.40
N LYS A 1035 25.24 -1.74 36.27
CA LYS A 1035 26.18 -2.15 37.31
C LYS A 1035 25.56 -3.15 38.28
N HIS A 1036 24.30 -2.98 38.66
CA HIS A 1036 23.59 -3.93 39.50
C HIS A 1036 23.50 -5.32 38.84
N PHE A 1037 22.98 -5.41 37.62
CA PHE A 1037 22.83 -6.68 36.92
C PHE A 1037 24.18 -7.36 36.63
N SER A 1038 25.22 -6.58 36.32
CA SER A 1038 26.60 -7.10 36.22
C SER A 1038 27.13 -7.66 37.55
N LEU A 1039 26.80 -7.04 38.69
CA LEU A 1039 27.22 -7.53 40.02
C LEU A 1039 26.51 -8.82 40.42
N VAL A 1040 25.22 -8.97 40.08
CA VAL A 1040 24.44 -10.19 40.39
C VAL A 1040 24.56 -11.29 39.33
N GLY A 1041 25.22 -10.99 38.19
CA GLY A 1041 25.39 -11.94 37.09
C GLY A 1041 24.11 -12.19 36.28
N ASP A 1042 23.17 -11.25 36.30
CA ASP A 1042 21.88 -11.36 35.59
C ASP A 1042 22.06 -10.95 34.12
N THR A 1043 22.49 -11.92 33.33
CA THR A 1043 22.79 -11.71 31.90
C THR A 1043 21.54 -11.44 31.07
N GLU A 1044 20.36 -11.94 31.49
CA GLU A 1044 19.11 -11.73 30.76
C GLU A 1044 18.66 -10.27 30.84
N ASN A 1045 18.67 -9.69 32.04
CA ASN A 1045 18.32 -8.28 32.21
C ASN A 1045 19.39 -7.33 31.64
N LEU A 1046 20.67 -7.71 31.62
CA LEU A 1046 21.71 -6.95 30.89
C LEU A 1046 21.42 -6.89 29.39
N LEU A 1047 21.07 -8.02 28.78
CA LEU A 1047 20.72 -8.11 27.36
C LEU A 1047 19.47 -7.28 27.03
N ARG A 1048 18.43 -7.35 27.86
CA ARG A 1048 17.23 -6.49 27.73
C ARG A 1048 17.59 -5.01 27.86
N LEU A 1049 18.33 -4.65 28.90
CA LEU A 1049 18.73 -3.27 29.17
C LEU A 1049 19.59 -2.69 28.04
N PHE A 1050 20.51 -3.48 27.49
CA PHE A 1050 21.31 -3.12 26.32
C PHE A 1050 20.39 -2.81 25.13
N ARG A 1051 19.52 -3.75 24.76
CA ARG A 1051 18.61 -3.60 23.62
C ARG A 1051 17.80 -2.31 23.68
N TYR A 1052 17.15 -2.03 24.81
CA TYR A 1052 16.32 -0.83 24.96
C TYR A 1052 17.13 0.48 24.99
N SER A 1053 18.34 0.46 25.53
CA SER A 1053 19.16 1.68 25.65
C SER A 1053 19.97 2.00 24.41
N SER A 1054 20.52 0.96 23.77
CA SER A 1054 21.21 1.02 22.48
C SER A 1054 20.36 1.75 21.45
N PHE A 1055 19.10 1.34 21.33
CA PHE A 1055 18.10 1.98 20.47
C PHE A 1055 18.03 3.50 20.66
N LYS A 1056 17.88 3.95 21.91
CA LYS A 1056 17.77 5.39 22.24
C LYS A 1056 19.08 6.15 22.02
N TRP A 1057 20.23 5.53 22.22
CA TRP A 1057 21.52 6.18 21.93
C TRP A 1057 21.76 6.34 20.44
N GLN A 1058 21.36 5.37 19.62
CA GLN A 1058 21.47 5.44 18.18
C GLN A 1058 20.66 6.59 17.59
N LEU A 1059 19.38 6.72 18.01
CA LEU A 1059 18.52 7.79 17.55
C LEU A 1059 19.12 9.19 17.77
N ARG A 1060 20.00 9.30 18.78
CA ARG A 1060 20.61 10.57 19.19
C ARG A 1060 22.08 10.70 18.82
N GLY A 1061 22.58 9.83 17.95
CA GLY A 1061 23.97 9.87 17.47
C GLY A 1061 25.02 9.59 18.54
N ARG A 1062 24.66 8.95 19.67
CA ARG A 1062 25.59 8.57 20.75
C ARG A 1062 26.14 7.15 20.56
N SER A 1063 26.64 6.85 19.36
CA SER A 1063 27.15 5.50 18.99
C SER A 1063 28.32 5.01 19.84
N GLY A 1064 29.07 5.90 20.50
CA GLY A 1064 30.15 5.51 21.40
C GLY A 1064 29.68 4.70 22.62
N ALA A 1065 28.57 5.09 23.25
CA ALA A 1065 28.02 4.36 24.40
C ALA A 1065 27.48 2.99 23.97
N ASP A 1066 26.84 2.93 22.81
CA ASP A 1066 26.34 1.67 22.22
C ASP A 1066 27.46 0.63 22.07
N LEU A 1067 28.59 1.01 21.47
CA LEU A 1067 29.74 0.11 21.29
C LEU A 1067 30.42 -0.30 22.60
N GLU A 1068 30.50 0.61 23.57
CA GLU A 1068 31.08 0.34 24.90
C GLU A 1068 30.31 -0.76 25.64
N TYR A 1069 29.00 -0.61 25.77
CA TYR A 1069 28.16 -1.59 26.47
C TYR A 1069 28.01 -2.89 25.69
N ALA A 1070 28.02 -2.84 24.35
CA ALA A 1070 28.04 -4.06 23.53
C ALA A 1070 29.29 -4.91 23.82
N ALA A 1071 30.47 -4.27 23.87
CA ALA A 1071 31.73 -4.94 24.18
C ALA A 1071 31.73 -5.52 25.61
N GLU A 1072 31.15 -4.80 26.59
CA GLU A 1072 31.05 -5.27 27.97
C GLU A 1072 30.16 -6.53 28.08
N VAL A 1073 28.97 -6.54 27.46
CA VAL A 1073 28.10 -7.73 27.48
C VAL A 1073 28.76 -8.90 26.76
N ILE A 1074 29.42 -8.68 25.62
CA ILE A 1074 30.15 -9.74 24.91
C ILE A 1074 31.27 -10.31 25.78
N GLY A 1075 32.00 -9.47 26.50
CA GLY A 1075 33.01 -9.90 27.46
C GLY A 1075 32.42 -10.77 28.57
N LEU A 1076 31.25 -10.40 29.11
CA LEU A 1076 30.54 -11.16 30.14
C LEU A 1076 29.93 -12.47 29.62
N LEU A 1077 29.54 -12.53 28.34
CA LEU A 1077 28.93 -13.69 27.70
C LEU A 1077 29.93 -14.62 27.00
N GLY A 1078 31.20 -14.20 26.83
CA GLY A 1078 32.17 -14.82 25.93
C GLY A 1078 32.32 -16.34 26.02
N ASP A 1079 32.39 -16.91 27.22
CA ASP A 1079 32.50 -18.37 27.41
C ASP A 1079 31.18 -19.11 27.17
N LYS A 1080 30.04 -18.45 27.42
CA LYS A 1080 28.68 -19.00 27.22
C LYS A 1080 28.22 -18.92 25.76
N LEU A 1081 28.62 -17.87 25.03
CA LEU A 1081 28.40 -17.73 23.58
C LEU A 1081 29.21 -18.78 22.80
N ARG A 1082 30.49 -18.99 23.15
CA ARG A 1082 31.35 -19.98 22.47
C ARG A 1082 30.98 -21.44 22.74
N SER A 1083 30.36 -21.74 23.88
CA SER A 1083 29.94 -23.09 24.26
C SER A 1083 28.51 -23.45 23.80
N GLY A 1084 27.79 -22.51 23.17
CA GLY A 1084 26.45 -22.77 22.66
C GLY A 1084 25.34 -22.86 23.71
N PHE A 1085 25.63 -22.47 24.96
CA PHE A 1085 24.70 -22.62 26.08
C PHE A 1085 23.61 -21.55 26.15
N ILE A 1086 23.70 -20.49 25.34
CA ILE A 1086 22.71 -19.40 25.30
C ILE A 1086 21.72 -19.68 24.18
N ARG A 1087 20.43 -19.84 24.52
CA ARG A 1087 19.35 -19.86 23.52
C ARG A 1087 19.39 -18.57 22.72
N SER A 1088 19.26 -18.66 21.40
CA SER A 1088 19.10 -17.49 20.53
C SER A 1088 17.83 -16.73 20.93
N THR A 1089 17.97 -15.69 21.76
CA THR A 1089 16.89 -14.76 22.07
C THR A 1089 17.02 -13.52 21.19
N ARG A 1090 15.92 -12.78 21.02
CA ARG A 1090 15.88 -11.54 20.23
C ARG A 1090 16.95 -10.53 20.67
N GLU A 1091 17.23 -10.48 21.97
CA GLU A 1091 18.24 -9.60 22.56
C GLU A 1091 19.67 -10.00 22.19
N VAL A 1092 19.95 -11.31 22.12
CA VAL A 1092 21.27 -11.85 21.70
C VAL A 1092 21.51 -11.58 20.23
N ALA A 1093 20.51 -11.83 19.38
CA ALA A 1093 20.58 -11.51 17.96
C ALA A 1093 20.82 -10.00 17.73
N TYR A 1094 20.12 -9.15 18.48
CA TYR A 1094 20.33 -7.71 18.46
C TYR A 1094 21.78 -7.34 18.82
N LEU A 1095 22.31 -7.85 19.94
CA LEU A 1095 23.70 -7.62 20.36
C LEU A 1095 24.73 -8.02 19.29
N ILE A 1096 24.54 -9.19 18.66
CA ILE A 1096 25.46 -9.71 17.63
C ILE A 1096 25.51 -8.77 16.42
N VAL A 1097 24.36 -8.38 15.88
CA VAL A 1097 24.27 -7.43 14.76
C VAL A 1097 24.88 -6.07 15.13
N ARG A 1098 24.60 -5.57 16.34
CA ARG A 1098 25.12 -4.26 16.80
C ARG A 1098 26.64 -4.25 16.98
N SER A 1099 27.22 -5.37 17.40
CA SER A 1099 28.66 -5.49 17.68
C SER A 1099 29.52 -5.82 16.46
N GLY A 1100 28.91 -6.06 15.29
CA GLY A 1100 29.60 -6.43 14.06
C GLY A 1100 30.30 -7.79 14.12
N HIS A 1101 30.03 -8.61 15.15
CA HIS A 1101 30.50 -9.98 15.22
C HIS A 1101 29.60 -10.85 14.32
N THR A 1102 30.20 -11.69 13.49
CA THR A 1102 29.45 -12.58 12.58
C THR A 1102 28.67 -13.61 13.40
N MET A 1103 27.41 -13.91 13.04
CA MET A 1103 26.54 -14.92 13.68
C MET A 1103 27.10 -16.36 13.71
N LYS A 1104 28.33 -16.60 13.24
CA LYS A 1104 29.05 -17.90 13.27
C LYS A 1104 29.27 -18.51 14.67
N LEU A 1105 28.80 -17.86 15.73
CA LEU A 1105 28.96 -18.29 17.13
C LEU A 1105 27.70 -18.93 17.75
N LEU A 1106 26.55 -18.93 17.08
CA LEU A 1106 25.34 -19.57 17.61
C LEU A 1106 25.21 -21.02 17.09
N PRO A 1107 24.99 -22.03 17.96
CA PRO A 1107 24.60 -23.35 17.49
C PRO A 1107 23.20 -23.28 16.89
N SER A 1108 23.04 -23.91 15.73
CA SER A 1108 21.74 -24.17 15.11
C SER A 1108 20.87 -25.00 16.04
N SER A 1109 19.75 -24.44 16.50
CA SER A 1109 18.66 -25.18 17.14
C SER A 1109 17.93 -26.09 16.17
#